data_AF-A0A972Q4V4-F1
#
_entry.id   AF-A0A972Q4V4-F1
#
_cell.length_a   1.000
_cell.length_b   1.000
_cell.length_c   1.000
_cell.angle_alpha   90.00
_cell.angle_beta   90.00
_cell.angle_gamma   90.00
#
_symmetry.space_group_name_H-M   'P 1'
#
loop_
_entity.id
_entity.type
_entity.pdbx_description
1 polymer ?
#
loop_
_entity_poly.entity_id
_entity_poly.type
_entity_poly.pdbx_seq_one_letter_code
_entity_poly.pdbx_strand_id
1 'polypeptide(L)'
;MRRKILFSAFTLLFTAVVAAGLSSCAPAATSAPQKDNAALATTAPPLSAQPATLAPQATQAPAEVEAPAKEEPSAGQPNESPAFTATAPSEETPPPLKPALESRLVELEWPPKMRLGDSDIVRLALTPYQEGYIVQAEFPEHDVQSQILQVERLAGYTLAAAARLDGVGFDIQPSGDQRQYLPAGQPLTWRWTVRPRAAGQQRLAVMVLLQWLPEAGNPAPERQTLLFSKGLDVRVTSFMGLTQAQAAAGGLFSLVFGGGIGLFALIYRPRSVGATLRTLAPNPKLILEPNPGMQLRADERNLLAALFQRYARLSLVSEFLSGYSGARAFLALPVRPNGRSDAYTIVKIGPKAAIQREFQNYETYVRDSLPPMTARIQRPPVTVRGNERAALQYTFIAEPGRLPVSLRLALREKPDPDLLFRLFNSFGPNWWMQREPRVFRLGEEYDRLLPPHVVLQPVAASGKALPALESNRPPGGMVFSPGNTLLVGRFPQAEKRQDGVSITLTGQPTPGQPPIRVRWLSNTPPDHSPGRVTATRKTLLLEYSQGFDRYGLPDPIEQLEERLNETITGTQSIIHGDLNLENILVGPGELVWLIDFSETRLGHPLFDFARLATEIIAHVLAARIGSGKIYLDELSAGNPLLNAVEEIATKCLFNPAMRREYHLALYVSCLGALKFANLDRRQKHLLYLTAAYMCLGL
;
A
#
# COMPACT_ATOMS: atom_id res chain seq x y z
N MET A 1 9.30 -2.23 -36.96
CA MET A 1 9.54 -3.69 -37.07
C MET A 1 10.08 -4.32 -35.79
N ARG A 2 11.38 -4.22 -35.44
CA ARG A 2 12.06 -5.07 -34.40
C ARG A 2 11.27 -5.38 -33.11
N ARG A 3 10.51 -4.43 -32.53
CA ARG A 3 9.70 -4.67 -31.31
C ARG A 3 8.60 -5.74 -31.44
N LYS A 4 7.93 -5.86 -32.59
CA LYS A 4 6.89 -6.90 -32.77
C LYS A 4 7.49 -8.31 -32.78
N ILE A 5 8.69 -8.46 -33.37
CA ILE A 5 9.38 -9.75 -33.50
C ILE A 5 9.80 -10.29 -32.11
N LEU A 6 10.41 -9.45 -31.27
CA LEU A 6 10.77 -9.86 -29.90
C LEU A 6 9.55 -10.25 -29.06
N PHE A 7 8.44 -9.50 -29.19
CA PHE A 7 7.23 -9.81 -28.41
C PHE A 7 6.64 -11.16 -28.81
N SER A 8 6.52 -11.43 -30.12
CA SER A 8 6.06 -12.73 -30.64
C SER A 8 6.95 -13.91 -30.19
N ALA A 9 8.28 -13.72 -30.23
CA ALA A 9 9.23 -14.76 -29.79
C ALA A 9 9.12 -15.04 -28.27
N PHE A 10 8.93 -14.00 -27.45
CA PHE A 10 8.75 -14.17 -26.00
C PHE A 10 7.41 -14.83 -25.66
N THR A 11 6.33 -14.51 -26.37
CA THR A 11 5.04 -15.20 -26.22
C THR A 11 5.15 -16.68 -26.55
N LEU A 12 5.79 -17.03 -27.68
CA LEU A 12 6.03 -18.42 -28.10
C LEU A 12 6.80 -19.22 -27.05
N LEU A 13 7.90 -18.65 -26.54
CA LEU A 13 8.72 -19.28 -25.50
C LEU A 13 7.92 -19.48 -24.20
N PHE A 14 7.10 -18.49 -23.80
CA PHE A 14 6.25 -18.60 -22.62
C PHE A 14 5.20 -19.70 -22.75
N THR A 15 4.50 -19.80 -23.89
CA THR A 15 3.56 -20.90 -24.14
C THR A 15 4.23 -22.27 -24.16
N ALA A 16 5.45 -22.38 -24.69
CA ALA A 16 6.20 -23.64 -24.69
C ALA A 16 6.57 -24.10 -23.27
N VAL A 17 7.03 -23.18 -22.42
CA VAL A 17 7.37 -23.46 -21.01
C VAL A 17 6.11 -23.83 -20.20
N VAL A 18 4.99 -23.13 -20.39
CA VAL A 18 3.71 -23.47 -19.73
C VAL A 18 3.19 -24.84 -20.18
N ALA A 19 3.28 -25.17 -21.47
CA ALA A 19 2.90 -26.48 -21.99
C ALA A 19 3.77 -27.62 -21.41
N ALA A 20 5.08 -27.41 -21.26
CA ALA A 20 5.98 -28.37 -20.63
C ALA A 20 5.68 -28.57 -19.12
N GLY A 21 5.34 -27.49 -18.42
CA GLY A 21 4.92 -27.53 -17.02
C GLY A 21 3.59 -28.28 -16.80
N LEU A 22 2.62 -28.11 -17.70
CA LEU A 22 1.35 -28.84 -17.62
C LEU A 22 1.50 -30.33 -18.00
N SER A 23 2.35 -30.63 -18.99
CA SER A 23 2.61 -32.01 -19.45
C SER A 23 3.27 -32.90 -18.39
N SER A 24 3.91 -32.30 -17.37
CA SER A 24 4.57 -33.03 -16.28
C SER A 24 3.67 -33.26 -15.05
N CYS A 25 2.37 -32.96 -15.15
CA CYS A 25 1.37 -33.23 -14.10
C CYS A 25 0.30 -34.28 -14.49
N ALA A 26 0.40 -34.93 -15.66
CA ALA A 26 -0.54 -35.96 -16.09
C ALA A 26 -0.13 -37.36 -15.61
N PRO A 27 -1.02 -38.16 -14.99
CA PRO A 27 -0.77 -39.58 -14.74
C PRO A 27 -0.84 -40.39 -16.04
N ALA A 28 -0.03 -41.44 -16.15
CA ALA A 28 -0.03 -42.30 -17.33
C ALA A 28 -1.30 -43.17 -17.39
N ALA A 29 -2.18 -42.90 -18.36
CA ALA A 29 -3.36 -43.70 -18.63
C ALA A 29 -3.05 -44.86 -19.59
N THR A 30 -3.49 -46.07 -19.25
CA THR A 30 -3.33 -47.27 -20.08
C THR A 30 -4.20 -47.19 -21.35
N SER A 31 -3.69 -47.72 -22.46
CA SER A 31 -4.36 -47.67 -23.78
C SER A 31 -5.47 -48.71 -23.94
N ALA A 32 -6.52 -48.32 -24.67
CA ALA A 32 -7.58 -49.17 -25.20
C ALA A 32 -7.93 -48.71 -26.64
N PRO A 33 -8.39 -49.60 -27.54
CA PRO A 33 -8.28 -49.37 -28.97
C PRO A 33 -9.32 -48.43 -29.60
N GLN A 34 -8.89 -47.86 -30.72
CA GLN A 34 -9.58 -46.90 -31.60
C GLN A 34 -10.87 -47.46 -32.21
N LYS A 35 -11.87 -46.59 -32.35
CA LYS A 35 -12.94 -46.69 -33.36
C LYS A 35 -13.08 -45.35 -34.06
N ASP A 36 -12.92 -45.37 -35.37
CA ASP A 36 -13.14 -44.19 -36.20
C ASP A 36 -14.62 -43.88 -36.37
N ASN A 37 -14.96 -42.59 -36.45
CA ASN A 37 -15.77 -42.06 -37.54
C ASN A 37 -15.70 -40.53 -37.57
N ALA A 38 -15.82 -39.96 -38.77
CA ALA A 38 -15.74 -38.52 -39.00
C ALA A 38 -17.15 -37.92 -39.22
N ALA A 39 -17.35 -36.66 -38.82
CA ALA A 39 -18.22 -35.71 -39.53
C ALA A 39 -18.14 -34.26 -38.99
N LEU A 40 -18.46 -33.34 -39.89
CA LEU A 40 -18.87 -31.94 -39.77
C LEU A 40 -19.56 -31.56 -38.42
N ALA A 41 -19.22 -30.50 -37.69
CA ALA A 41 -19.11 -29.04 -38.00
C ALA A 41 -20.41 -28.23 -37.76
N THR A 42 -20.25 -26.91 -37.58
CA THR A 42 -21.28 -25.82 -37.68
C THR A 42 -22.00 -25.35 -36.38
N THR A 43 -21.96 -24.02 -36.17
CA THR A 43 -22.90 -23.12 -35.44
C THR A 43 -23.39 -23.38 -33.99
N ALA A 44 -23.18 -22.37 -33.14
CA ALA A 44 -24.18 -21.83 -32.19
C ALA A 44 -24.98 -20.67 -32.88
N PRO A 45 -25.97 -19.95 -32.29
CA PRO A 45 -26.56 -19.97 -30.92
C PRO A 45 -28.12 -20.17 -31.02
N PRO A 46 -29.10 -19.51 -30.31
CA PRO A 46 -29.10 -18.62 -29.12
C PRO A 46 -30.30 -18.76 -28.10
N LEU A 47 -30.30 -17.88 -27.07
CA LEU A 47 -31.44 -17.22 -26.36
C LEU A 47 -32.43 -17.98 -25.42
N SER A 48 -32.31 -17.66 -24.12
CA SER A 48 -33.32 -17.11 -23.17
C SER A 48 -34.74 -17.70 -22.95
N ALA A 49 -35.06 -17.92 -21.66
CA ALA A 49 -36.39 -17.66 -21.04
C ALA A 49 -36.26 -17.40 -19.51
N GLN A 50 -37.33 -16.88 -18.85
CA GLN A 50 -37.39 -16.47 -17.43
C GLN A 50 -38.47 -17.26 -16.62
N PRO A 51 -39.24 -16.71 -15.63
CA PRO A 51 -38.94 -16.79 -14.19
C PRO A 51 -40.09 -17.30 -13.26
N ALA A 52 -39.80 -17.54 -11.96
CA ALA A 52 -40.71 -17.43 -10.79
C ALA A 52 -39.87 -17.50 -9.48
N THR A 53 -40.06 -16.82 -8.32
CA THR A 53 -41.21 -16.47 -7.43
C THR A 53 -41.88 -17.67 -6.76
N LEU A 54 -42.17 -17.73 -5.44
CA LEU A 54 -42.19 -16.71 -4.36
C LEU A 54 -42.18 -17.36 -2.93
N ALA A 55 -41.54 -16.70 -1.94
CA ALA A 55 -41.99 -16.56 -0.51
C ALA A 55 -42.16 -17.79 0.44
N PRO A 56 -42.43 -17.62 1.76
CA PRO A 56 -41.77 -16.70 2.73
C PRO A 56 -41.52 -17.28 4.17
N GLN A 57 -40.66 -16.60 4.96
CA GLN A 57 -40.72 -16.34 6.43
C GLN A 57 -40.69 -17.53 7.45
N ALA A 58 -40.34 -17.35 8.74
CA ALA A 58 -39.44 -16.44 9.48
C ALA A 58 -39.38 -16.83 10.99
N THR A 59 -38.57 -16.13 11.81
CA THR A 59 -38.79 -15.90 13.28
C THR A 59 -38.45 -17.11 14.21
N GLN A 60 -37.74 -17.03 15.35
CA GLN A 60 -37.09 -15.93 16.11
C GLN A 60 -35.91 -16.45 16.99
N ALA A 61 -35.16 -15.52 17.61
CA ALA A 61 -34.22 -15.73 18.74
C ALA A 61 -34.83 -15.08 20.03
N PRO A 62 -34.19 -14.90 21.23
CA PRO A 62 -32.75 -15.03 21.61
C PRO A 62 -32.45 -15.59 23.04
N ALA A 63 -31.19 -15.42 23.52
CA ALA A 63 -30.74 -15.33 24.94
C ALA A 63 -30.84 -16.58 25.87
N GLU A 64 -30.08 -16.80 26.97
CA GLU A 64 -28.68 -16.50 27.45
C GLU A 64 -28.52 -17.16 28.87
N VAL A 65 -27.42 -17.23 29.65
CA VAL A 65 -26.03 -16.69 29.67
C VAL A 65 -25.06 -17.73 30.34
N GLU A 66 -23.74 -17.53 30.21
CA GLU A 66 -22.63 -17.92 31.15
C GLU A 66 -22.28 -19.40 31.52
N ALA A 67 -21.08 -19.56 32.12
CA ALA A 67 -20.45 -20.78 32.64
C ALA A 67 -19.69 -20.45 33.96
N PRO A 68 -19.25 -21.42 34.82
CA PRO A 68 -17.85 -21.90 34.69
C PRO A 68 -17.47 -23.29 35.31
N ALA A 69 -16.26 -23.75 34.95
CA ALA A 69 -15.21 -24.43 35.76
C ALA A 69 -15.43 -25.69 36.67
N LYS A 70 -14.59 -26.71 36.37
CA LYS A 70 -13.65 -27.48 37.26
C LYS A 70 -14.08 -28.69 38.12
N GLU A 71 -13.23 -29.73 37.97
CA GLU A 71 -12.65 -30.67 38.96
C GLU A 71 -13.44 -31.90 39.50
N GLU A 72 -12.67 -32.91 39.91
CA GLU A 72 -13.07 -34.29 40.27
C GLU A 72 -13.58 -34.42 41.72
N PRO A 73 -14.19 -35.55 42.09
CA PRO A 73 -13.43 -36.47 42.97
C PRO A 73 -13.66 -37.98 42.67
N SER A 74 -13.04 -38.85 43.50
CA SER A 74 -12.89 -40.30 43.28
C SER A 74 -13.27 -41.16 44.51
N ALA A 75 -13.53 -42.45 44.26
CA ALA A 75 -13.61 -43.60 45.19
C ALA A 75 -14.78 -43.64 46.22
N GLY A 76 -15.20 -44.86 46.63
CA GLY A 76 -16.32 -45.05 47.58
C GLY A 76 -16.61 -46.46 48.14
N GLN A 77 -16.42 -47.54 47.37
CA GLN A 77 -16.50 -48.96 47.83
C GLN A 77 -17.87 -49.46 48.42
N PRO A 78 -18.05 -50.78 48.76
CA PRO A 78 -19.34 -51.46 48.54
C PRO A 78 -20.02 -52.05 49.80
N ASN A 79 -21.21 -52.65 49.62
CA ASN A 79 -21.50 -53.98 50.22
C ASN A 79 -22.64 -54.78 49.54
N GLU A 80 -22.61 -56.10 49.75
CA GLU A 80 -23.72 -57.09 49.79
C GLU A 80 -24.56 -57.48 48.55
N SER A 81 -25.09 -58.71 48.61
CA SER A 81 -25.91 -59.42 47.60
C SER A 81 -27.10 -60.10 48.30
N PRO A 82 -28.10 -60.63 47.56
CA PRO A 82 -28.24 -62.10 47.56
C PRO A 82 -28.77 -62.76 46.27
N ALA A 83 -28.75 -64.10 46.31
CA ALA A 83 -29.20 -65.17 45.39
C ALA A 83 -30.63 -65.02 44.79
N PHE A 84 -31.11 -65.80 43.78
CA PHE A 84 -31.00 -67.26 43.59
C PHE A 84 -31.03 -67.78 42.12
N THR A 85 -30.10 -68.70 41.83
CA THR A 85 -30.28 -70.11 41.36
C THR A 85 -31.23 -70.50 40.20
N ALA A 86 -30.65 -71.20 39.20
CA ALA A 86 -31.27 -72.24 38.36
C ALA A 86 -30.20 -73.33 38.04
N THR A 87 -30.56 -74.51 37.50
CA THR A 87 -29.78 -75.76 37.75
C THR A 87 -29.67 -76.76 36.58
N ALA A 88 -28.48 -77.39 36.45
CA ALA A 88 -28.16 -78.65 35.74
C ALA A 88 -28.23 -78.67 34.18
N PRO A 89 -27.62 -79.68 33.51
CA PRO A 89 -26.77 -80.77 34.03
C PRO A 89 -25.29 -80.67 33.63
N SER A 90 -24.46 -81.54 34.23
CA SER A 90 -23.04 -81.71 33.90
C SER A 90 -22.78 -83.14 33.39
N GLU A 91 -22.07 -83.27 32.28
CA GLU A 91 -21.35 -84.50 31.89
C GLU A 91 -19.84 -84.27 31.99
N GLU A 92 -19.10 -85.33 32.30
CA GLU A 92 -17.66 -85.23 32.59
C GLU A 92 -16.81 -85.07 31.31
N THR A 93 -15.66 -84.40 31.43
CA THR A 93 -14.67 -84.29 30.36
C THR A 93 -13.26 -84.24 31.01
N PRO A 94 -12.24 -84.94 30.48
CA PRO A 94 -11.05 -85.30 31.27
C PRO A 94 -10.14 -84.13 31.69
N PRO A 95 -9.27 -84.33 32.71
CA PRO A 95 -8.39 -83.29 33.22
C PRO A 95 -7.43 -82.75 32.14
N PRO A 96 -7.12 -81.45 32.15
CA PRO A 96 -6.35 -80.80 31.09
C PRO A 96 -4.89 -81.28 31.08
N LEU A 97 -4.46 -81.76 29.91
CA LEU A 97 -3.04 -81.96 29.58
C LEU A 97 -2.31 -80.62 29.65
N LYS A 98 -1.13 -80.61 30.30
CA LYS A 98 -0.32 -79.40 30.44
C LYS A 98 0.16 -78.92 29.06
N PRO A 99 0.09 -77.61 28.75
CA PRO A 99 0.60 -77.08 27.49
C PRO A 99 2.12 -77.16 27.43
N ALA A 100 2.66 -77.30 26.21
CA ALA A 100 4.10 -77.20 25.96
C ALA A 100 4.48 -75.75 25.63
N LEU A 101 5.57 -75.24 26.21
CA LEU A 101 6.06 -73.89 25.96
C LEU A 101 7.30 -73.91 25.06
N GLU A 102 7.27 -73.14 23.97
CA GLU A 102 8.38 -72.97 23.02
C GLU A 102 8.93 -71.53 23.11
N SER A 103 10.19 -71.38 23.53
CA SER A 103 10.88 -70.09 23.52
C SER A 103 11.20 -69.64 22.09
N ARG A 104 10.75 -68.44 21.70
CA ARG A 104 11.09 -67.82 20.40
C ARG A 104 11.63 -66.41 20.58
N LEU A 105 12.54 -66.00 19.70
CA LEU A 105 12.99 -64.63 19.56
C LEU A 105 12.15 -63.96 18.46
N VAL A 106 11.51 -62.84 18.75
CA VAL A 106 11.04 -61.92 17.71
C VAL A 106 12.18 -60.99 17.31
N GLU A 107 12.35 -60.79 16.00
CA GLU A 107 13.14 -59.71 15.42
C GLU A 107 12.20 -58.77 14.67
N LEU A 108 12.41 -57.46 14.80
CA LEU A 108 11.66 -56.43 14.11
C LEU A 108 12.61 -55.34 13.62
N GLU A 109 12.53 -55.02 12.33
CA GLU A 109 13.48 -54.15 11.63
C GLU A 109 12.71 -53.17 10.72
N TRP A 110 13.02 -51.88 10.82
CA TRP A 110 12.31 -50.82 10.08
C TRP A 110 13.17 -49.57 9.85
N PRO A 111 12.89 -48.76 8.80
CA PRO A 111 13.56 -47.49 8.59
C PRO A 111 13.09 -46.43 9.60
N PRO A 112 13.99 -45.85 10.43
CA PRO A 112 13.61 -44.78 11.37
C PRO A 112 13.38 -43.42 10.67
N LYS A 113 13.83 -43.29 9.41
CA LYS A 113 13.73 -42.06 8.60
C LYS A 113 13.38 -42.42 7.16
N MET A 114 12.51 -41.64 6.53
CA MET A 114 12.15 -41.77 5.12
C MET A 114 12.01 -40.39 4.46
N ARG A 115 11.81 -40.35 3.14
CA ARG A 115 11.40 -39.14 2.41
C ARG A 115 10.00 -39.32 1.82
N LEU A 116 9.27 -38.21 1.71
CA LEU A 116 7.94 -38.19 1.11
C LEU A 116 8.02 -38.51 -0.39
N GLY A 117 7.51 -39.69 -0.77
CA GLY A 117 7.56 -40.19 -2.15
C GLY A 117 8.57 -41.31 -2.43
N ASP A 118 9.36 -41.73 -1.43
CA ASP A 118 10.22 -42.92 -1.51
C ASP A 118 9.50 -44.16 -0.92
N SER A 119 10.09 -45.34 -0.99
CA SER A 119 9.51 -46.58 -0.44
C SER A 119 10.61 -47.54 0.04
N ASP A 120 10.36 -48.22 1.15
CA ASP A 120 11.34 -49.07 1.84
C ASP A 120 10.61 -50.26 2.53
N ILE A 121 11.33 -51.13 3.24
CA ILE A 121 10.83 -52.40 3.78
C ILE A 121 10.76 -52.37 5.32
N VAL A 122 9.73 -53.00 5.88
CA VAL A 122 9.67 -53.41 7.30
C VAL A 122 9.73 -54.94 7.35
N ARG A 123 10.64 -55.50 8.15
CA ARG A 123 10.81 -56.95 8.35
C ARG A 123 10.45 -57.35 9.77
N LEU A 124 9.74 -58.47 9.90
CA LEU A 124 9.46 -59.13 11.18
C LEU A 124 9.79 -60.61 11.05
N ALA A 125 10.50 -61.18 12.04
CA ALA A 125 10.78 -62.61 12.09
C ALA A 125 10.48 -63.21 13.49
N LEU A 126 10.17 -64.51 13.53
CA LEU A 126 10.00 -65.32 14.73
C LEU A 126 10.89 -66.57 14.66
N THR A 127 12.10 -66.45 15.18
CA THR A 127 13.14 -67.49 15.18
C THR A 127 13.08 -68.30 16.48
N PRO A 128 13.33 -69.62 16.49
CA PRO A 128 13.49 -70.38 17.72
C PRO A 128 14.62 -69.80 18.58
N TYR A 129 14.40 -69.63 19.89
CA TYR A 129 15.44 -69.06 20.75
C TYR A 129 16.54 -70.07 21.04
N GLN A 130 17.80 -69.65 20.88
CA GLN A 130 19.00 -70.39 21.24
C GLN A 130 19.93 -69.48 22.05
N GLU A 131 20.56 -70.03 23.09
CA GLU A 131 21.47 -69.29 23.95
C GLU A 131 22.73 -68.86 23.18
N GLY A 132 23.04 -67.55 23.21
CA GLY A 132 24.13 -66.97 22.42
C GLY A 132 23.77 -66.48 21.01
N TYR A 133 22.49 -66.48 20.61
CA TYR A 133 22.05 -65.92 19.32
C TYR A 133 22.36 -64.42 19.19
N ILE A 134 22.90 -64.00 18.04
CA ILE A 134 23.26 -62.60 17.73
C ILE A 134 22.31 -62.06 16.65
N VAL A 135 21.60 -60.98 16.97
CA VAL A 135 20.73 -60.27 16.02
C VAL A 135 21.56 -59.49 15.01
N GLN A 136 21.19 -59.57 13.73
CA GLN A 136 21.79 -58.79 12.64
C GLN A 136 20.69 -58.07 11.85
N ALA A 137 21.01 -56.87 11.36
CA ALA A 137 20.16 -56.12 10.43
C ALA A 137 20.37 -56.64 9.00
N GLU A 138 19.28 -56.77 8.24
CA GLU A 138 19.30 -56.97 6.79
C GLU A 138 19.64 -55.64 6.07
N PHE A 139 19.30 -54.50 6.67
CA PHE A 139 19.50 -53.14 6.13
C PHE A 139 20.30 -52.26 7.12
N PRO A 140 21.54 -51.84 6.80
CA PRO A 140 22.38 -51.06 7.73
C PRO A 140 21.87 -49.67 8.16
N GLU A 141 20.80 -49.16 7.53
CA GLU A 141 20.16 -47.88 7.90
C GLU A 141 18.86 -48.05 8.70
N HIS A 142 18.45 -49.30 9.02
CA HIS A 142 17.24 -49.60 9.78
C HIS A 142 17.52 -49.76 11.28
N ASP A 143 16.54 -49.39 12.11
CA ASP A 143 16.55 -49.71 13.54
C ASP A 143 16.05 -51.15 13.71
N VAL A 144 16.71 -51.93 14.56
CA VAL A 144 16.34 -53.33 14.87
C VAL A 144 16.08 -53.50 16.36
N GLN A 145 14.95 -54.13 16.70
CA GLN A 145 14.60 -54.55 18.04
C GLN A 145 14.38 -56.06 18.08
N SER A 146 14.77 -56.72 19.18
CA SER A 146 14.41 -58.10 19.47
C SER A 146 13.80 -58.28 20.85
N GLN A 147 13.10 -59.40 21.07
CA GLN A 147 12.53 -59.78 22.37
C GLN A 147 12.32 -61.31 22.42
N ILE A 148 12.57 -61.93 23.58
CA ILE A 148 12.24 -63.34 23.81
C ILE A 148 10.77 -63.45 24.25
N LEU A 149 10.04 -64.37 23.62
CA LEU A 149 8.61 -64.64 23.82
C LEU A 149 8.40 -66.13 24.10
N GLN A 150 7.35 -66.45 24.84
CA GLN A 150 6.91 -67.83 25.09
C GLN A 150 5.70 -68.15 24.22
N VAL A 151 5.78 -69.22 23.43
CA VAL A 151 4.72 -69.68 22.53
C VAL A 151 4.10 -70.95 23.07
N GLU A 152 2.82 -70.90 23.41
CA GLU A 152 2.08 -72.04 23.95
C GLU A 152 1.63 -73.00 22.83
N ARG A 153 1.85 -74.30 23.01
CA ARG A 153 1.40 -75.36 22.10
C ARG A 153 0.42 -76.29 22.81
N LEU A 154 -0.80 -76.32 22.29
CA LEU A 154 -1.90 -77.17 22.73
C LEU A 154 -1.95 -78.44 21.88
N ALA A 155 -2.13 -79.60 22.49
CA ALA A 155 -2.28 -80.87 21.77
C ALA A 155 -3.63 -80.90 21.01
N GLY A 156 -3.64 -81.47 19.79
CA GLY A 156 -4.84 -81.52 18.94
C GLY A 156 -5.14 -80.22 18.18
N TYR A 157 -4.18 -79.28 18.12
CA TYR A 157 -4.29 -78.03 17.37
C TYR A 157 -3.03 -77.75 16.55
N THR A 158 -3.22 -77.43 15.28
CA THR A 158 -2.18 -76.86 14.41
C THR A 158 -2.04 -75.37 14.70
N LEU A 159 -0.82 -74.92 15.03
CA LEU A 159 -0.53 -73.53 15.36
C LEU A 159 -0.17 -72.71 14.11
N ALA A 160 -0.85 -71.59 13.92
CA ALA A 160 -0.53 -70.55 12.95
C ALA A 160 -0.20 -69.23 13.65
N ALA A 161 0.52 -68.37 12.94
CA ALA A 161 0.78 -66.98 13.33
C ALA A 161 0.28 -66.05 12.22
N ALA A 162 -0.51 -65.05 12.58
CA ALA A 162 -0.93 -63.98 11.67
C ALA A 162 -0.25 -62.68 12.10
N ALA A 163 0.66 -62.17 11.26
CA ALA A 163 1.30 -60.88 11.48
C ALA A 163 0.67 -59.80 10.61
N ARG A 164 0.60 -58.58 11.15
CA ARG A 164 -0.06 -57.44 10.52
C ARG A 164 0.73 -56.17 10.80
N LEU A 165 0.80 -55.29 9.81
CA LEU A 165 1.39 -53.96 9.91
C LEU A 165 0.35 -52.91 9.48
N ASP A 166 -0.02 -52.00 10.39
CA ASP A 166 -0.93 -50.89 10.13
C ASP A 166 -0.21 -49.54 10.22
N GLY A 167 -0.71 -48.53 9.50
CA GLY A 167 -0.28 -47.14 9.67
C GLY A 167 -0.98 -46.20 8.70
N VAL A 168 -1.82 -45.30 9.23
CA VAL A 168 -2.66 -44.37 8.43
C VAL A 168 -1.82 -43.47 7.50
N GLY A 169 -0.59 -43.13 7.92
CA GLY A 169 0.35 -42.32 7.16
C GLY A 169 1.08 -43.04 6.02
N PHE A 170 0.81 -44.33 5.76
CA PHE A 170 1.55 -45.15 4.79
C PHE A 170 0.63 -45.93 3.84
N ASP A 171 1.09 -46.10 2.60
CA ASP A 171 0.72 -47.24 1.77
C ASP A 171 1.56 -48.45 2.22
N ILE A 172 0.91 -49.58 2.50
CA ILE A 172 1.54 -50.81 3.02
C ILE A 172 1.13 -51.99 2.15
N GLN A 173 2.10 -52.78 1.68
CA GLN A 173 1.87 -53.98 0.89
C GLN A 173 2.75 -55.15 1.37
N PRO A 174 2.21 -56.37 1.58
CA PRO A 174 0.80 -56.75 1.50
C PRO A 174 -0.02 -56.14 2.65
N SER A 175 -1.30 -55.86 2.42
CA SER A 175 -2.20 -55.29 3.43
C SER A 175 -2.99 -56.36 4.18
N GLY A 176 -3.34 -56.08 5.45
CA GLY A 176 -4.10 -56.99 6.30
C GLY A 176 -3.29 -58.17 6.86
N ASP A 177 -3.99 -59.09 7.50
CA ASP A 177 -3.44 -60.18 8.32
C ASP A 177 -2.72 -61.26 7.48
N GLN A 178 -1.40 -61.32 7.57
CA GLN A 178 -0.57 -62.28 6.85
C GLN A 178 -0.43 -63.58 7.66
N ARG A 179 -1.42 -64.47 7.54
CA ARG A 179 -1.45 -65.79 8.22
C ARG A 179 -0.44 -66.76 7.59
N GLN A 180 0.46 -67.31 8.40
CA GLN A 180 1.37 -68.41 8.04
C GLN A 180 1.35 -69.49 9.14
N TYR A 181 1.63 -70.75 8.81
CA TYR A 181 1.74 -71.82 9.81
C TYR A 181 3.04 -71.69 10.63
N LEU A 182 3.01 -72.10 11.90
CA LEU A 182 4.14 -71.98 12.83
C LEU A 182 4.64 -73.38 13.27
N PRO A 183 5.36 -74.13 12.41
CA PRO A 183 5.98 -75.40 12.78
C PRO A 183 7.03 -75.20 13.89
N ALA A 184 7.15 -76.19 14.79
CA ALA A 184 8.10 -76.14 15.90
C ALA A 184 9.56 -76.13 15.40
N GLY A 185 10.43 -75.37 16.06
CA GLY A 185 11.85 -75.34 15.74
C GLY A 185 12.26 -74.73 14.40
N GLN A 186 11.35 -74.09 13.65
CA GLN A 186 11.64 -73.40 12.39
C GLN A 186 11.39 -71.89 12.49
N PRO A 187 12.21 -71.03 11.85
CA PRO A 187 11.97 -69.59 11.79
C PRO A 187 10.82 -69.25 10.84
N LEU A 188 10.16 -68.12 11.10
CA LEU A 188 9.10 -67.55 10.27
C LEU A 188 9.41 -66.07 9.98
N THR A 189 9.06 -65.56 8.80
CA THR A 189 9.38 -64.17 8.42
C THR A 189 8.26 -63.54 7.58
N TRP A 190 8.02 -62.26 7.82
CA TRP A 190 7.17 -61.37 7.03
C TRP A 190 7.97 -60.14 6.60
N ARG A 191 7.65 -59.61 5.41
CA ARG A 191 8.17 -58.33 4.91
C ARG A 191 7.01 -57.51 4.35
N TRP A 192 7.01 -56.22 4.62
CA TRP A 192 6.07 -55.25 4.06
C TRP A 192 6.83 -54.13 3.37
N THR A 193 6.45 -53.78 2.14
CA THR A 193 6.87 -52.51 1.54
C THR A 193 5.99 -51.40 2.09
N VAL A 194 6.61 -50.34 2.60
CA VAL A 194 5.95 -49.14 3.13
C VAL A 194 6.33 -47.91 2.31
N ARG A 195 5.36 -47.03 2.07
CA ARG A 195 5.53 -45.77 1.31
C ARG A 195 4.76 -44.64 2.00
N PRO A 196 5.41 -43.59 2.52
CA PRO A 196 4.71 -42.57 3.29
C PRO A 196 3.86 -41.65 2.40
N ARG A 197 2.64 -41.39 2.85
CA ARG A 197 1.65 -40.48 2.23
C ARG A 197 1.78 -39.05 2.73
N ALA A 198 2.33 -38.85 3.92
CA ALA A 198 2.46 -37.54 4.56
C ALA A 198 3.82 -37.38 5.26
N ALA A 199 4.31 -36.14 5.32
CA ALA A 199 5.54 -35.79 6.04
C ALA A 199 5.32 -35.72 7.57
N GLY A 200 6.41 -35.52 8.32
CA GLY A 200 6.41 -35.41 9.78
C GLY A 200 6.80 -36.70 10.49
N GLN A 201 6.56 -36.75 11.80
CA GLN A 201 6.71 -37.99 12.57
C GLN A 201 5.45 -38.83 12.36
N GLN A 202 5.59 -39.97 11.68
CA GLN A 202 4.52 -40.92 11.39
C GLN A 202 4.71 -42.18 12.23
N ARG A 203 3.64 -42.95 12.47
CA ARG A 203 3.69 -44.15 13.31
C ARG A 203 3.09 -45.35 12.61
N LEU A 204 3.83 -46.45 12.63
CA LEU A 204 3.36 -47.80 12.27
C LEU A 204 3.01 -48.57 13.55
N ALA A 205 2.15 -49.56 13.44
CA ALA A 205 1.90 -50.56 14.47
C ALA A 205 2.04 -51.96 13.86
N VAL A 206 2.97 -52.76 14.38
CA VAL A 206 3.07 -54.19 14.02
C VAL A 206 2.47 -55.02 15.15
N MET A 207 1.75 -56.08 14.79
CA MET A 207 1.19 -57.04 15.74
C MET A 207 1.30 -58.47 15.21
N VAL A 208 1.36 -59.44 16.13
CA VAL A 208 1.31 -60.87 15.84
C VAL A 208 0.24 -61.54 16.70
N LEU A 209 -0.73 -62.16 16.04
CA LEU A 209 -1.70 -63.05 16.65
C LEU A 209 -1.22 -64.50 16.49
N LEU A 210 -1.26 -65.29 17.57
CA LEU A 210 -1.23 -66.74 17.47
C LEU A 210 -2.64 -67.27 17.32
N GLN A 211 -2.81 -68.30 16.50
CA GLN A 211 -4.10 -68.87 16.11
C GLN A 211 -3.98 -70.41 16.17
N TRP A 212 -4.63 -71.03 17.16
CA TRP A 212 -4.67 -72.48 17.33
C TRP A 212 -5.87 -73.01 16.57
N LEU A 213 -5.61 -73.68 15.44
CA LEU A 213 -6.61 -74.26 14.56
C LEU A 213 -6.84 -75.72 14.96
N PRO A 214 -8.08 -76.15 15.26
CA PRO A 214 -8.35 -77.54 15.67
C PRO A 214 -7.99 -78.50 14.54
N GLU A 215 -7.34 -79.61 14.89
CA GLU A 215 -7.00 -80.66 13.93
C GLU A 215 -8.25 -81.45 13.49
N ALA A 216 -8.21 -82.06 12.30
CA ALA A 216 -9.38 -82.68 11.69
C ALA A 216 -9.97 -83.80 12.57
N GLY A 217 -11.17 -83.56 13.11
CA GLY A 217 -11.85 -84.45 14.06
C GLY A 217 -11.93 -83.91 15.50
N ASN A 218 -11.22 -82.83 15.82
CA ASN A 218 -11.33 -82.12 17.11
C ASN A 218 -12.55 -81.15 17.08
N PRO A 219 -13.55 -81.30 17.97
CA PRO A 219 -14.74 -80.44 17.99
C PRO A 219 -14.54 -79.08 18.68
N ALA A 220 -13.35 -78.80 19.21
CA ALA A 220 -13.08 -77.55 19.94
C ALA A 220 -12.92 -76.32 19.01
N PRO A 221 -13.30 -75.11 19.45
CA PRO A 221 -13.23 -73.90 18.62
C PRO A 221 -11.79 -73.40 18.38
N GLU A 222 -11.58 -72.68 17.27
CA GLU A 222 -10.35 -71.92 17.03
C GLU A 222 -10.10 -70.94 18.19
N ARG A 223 -8.86 -70.93 18.71
CA ARG A 223 -8.43 -69.99 19.74
C ARG A 223 -7.46 -68.99 19.14
N GLN A 224 -7.51 -67.73 19.58
CA GLN A 224 -6.55 -66.71 19.16
C GLN A 224 -6.05 -65.90 20.37
N THR A 225 -4.80 -65.44 20.33
CA THR A 225 -4.25 -64.49 21.32
C THR A 225 -3.20 -63.57 20.70
N LEU A 226 -2.96 -62.43 21.34
CA LEU A 226 -1.90 -61.49 20.95
C LEU A 226 -0.56 -61.92 21.55
N LEU A 227 0.37 -62.34 20.68
CA LEU A 227 1.73 -62.74 21.08
C LEU A 227 2.69 -61.54 21.19
N PHE A 228 2.55 -60.58 20.28
CA PHE A 228 3.45 -59.42 20.20
C PHE A 228 2.72 -58.21 19.61
N SER A 229 3.04 -57.02 20.09
CA SER A 229 2.57 -55.74 19.53
C SER A 229 3.57 -54.64 19.81
N LYS A 230 3.89 -53.82 18.80
CA LYS A 230 4.86 -52.73 18.91
C LYS A 230 4.50 -51.57 17.98
N GLY A 231 4.51 -50.35 18.52
CA GLY A 231 4.49 -49.12 17.73
C GLY A 231 5.90 -48.69 17.31
N LEU A 232 6.04 -48.27 16.06
CA LEU A 232 7.30 -47.85 15.42
C LEU A 232 7.17 -46.42 14.92
N ASP A 233 8.07 -45.53 15.33
CA ASP A 233 8.02 -44.12 14.97
C ASP A 233 9.00 -43.81 13.83
N VAL A 234 8.47 -43.41 12.67
CA VAL A 234 9.21 -43.18 11.42
C VAL A 234 9.18 -41.69 11.06
N ARG A 235 10.35 -41.06 10.86
CA ARG A 235 10.43 -39.65 10.50
C ARG A 235 10.45 -39.43 9.00
N VAL A 236 9.33 -38.99 8.44
CA VAL A 236 9.18 -38.68 7.01
C VAL A 236 9.58 -37.22 6.74
N THR A 237 10.62 -37.04 5.95
CA THR A 237 11.14 -35.72 5.54
C THR A 237 10.56 -35.26 4.20
N SER A 238 10.36 -33.96 4.03
CA SER A 238 9.92 -33.35 2.76
C SER A 238 10.43 -31.91 2.66
N PHE A 239 10.42 -31.34 1.45
CA PHE A 239 10.70 -29.91 1.27
C PHE A 239 9.37 -29.17 1.10
N MET A 240 8.94 -28.40 2.11
CA MET A 240 7.66 -27.68 2.12
C MET A 240 6.42 -28.55 1.82
N GLY A 241 6.44 -29.83 2.22
CA GLY A 241 5.37 -30.79 1.94
C GLY A 241 5.39 -31.40 0.54
N LEU A 242 6.35 -31.03 -0.32
CA LEU A 242 6.52 -31.53 -1.67
C LEU A 242 7.45 -32.75 -1.73
N THR A 243 7.25 -33.59 -2.75
CA THR A 243 8.22 -34.62 -3.14
C THR A 243 9.46 -33.99 -3.79
N GLN A 244 10.56 -34.74 -3.86
CA GLN A 244 11.83 -34.24 -4.44
C GLN A 244 11.66 -33.78 -5.91
N ALA A 245 10.83 -34.48 -6.70
CA ALA A 245 10.55 -34.10 -8.10
C ALA A 245 9.75 -32.79 -8.21
N GLN A 246 8.74 -32.60 -7.36
CA GLN A 246 7.93 -31.37 -7.32
C GLN A 246 8.76 -30.16 -6.88
N ALA A 247 9.60 -30.32 -5.85
CA ALA A 247 10.49 -29.26 -5.38
C ALA A 247 11.52 -28.84 -6.46
N ALA A 248 12.10 -29.81 -7.19
CA ALA A 248 13.02 -29.54 -8.28
C ALA A 248 12.34 -28.78 -9.45
N ALA A 249 11.13 -29.18 -9.84
CA ALA A 249 10.36 -28.51 -10.88
C ALA A 249 9.99 -27.07 -10.49
N GLY A 250 9.55 -26.84 -9.25
CA GLY A 250 9.25 -25.50 -8.73
C GLY A 250 10.47 -24.58 -8.69
N GLY A 251 11.65 -25.12 -8.35
CA GLY A 251 12.92 -24.39 -8.38
C GLY A 251 13.31 -23.95 -9.81
N LEU A 252 13.21 -24.86 -10.78
CA LEU A 252 13.50 -24.55 -12.19
C LEU A 252 12.54 -23.50 -12.77
N PHE A 253 11.23 -23.62 -12.50
CA PHE A 253 10.24 -22.63 -12.91
C PHE A 253 10.54 -21.25 -12.32
N SER A 254 10.87 -21.20 -11.03
CA SER A 254 11.21 -19.95 -10.32
C SER A 254 12.46 -19.27 -10.90
N LEU A 255 13.48 -20.05 -11.28
CA LEU A 255 14.69 -19.55 -11.94
C LEU A 255 14.38 -18.91 -13.30
N VAL A 256 13.60 -19.60 -14.14
CA VAL A 256 13.23 -19.11 -15.49
C VAL A 256 12.34 -17.87 -15.40
N PHE A 257 11.32 -17.89 -14.53
CA PHE A 257 10.38 -16.78 -14.38
C PHE A 257 11.04 -15.54 -13.73
N GLY A 258 11.81 -15.74 -12.66
CA GLY A 258 12.57 -14.66 -12.01
C GLY A 258 13.65 -14.05 -12.92
N GLY A 259 14.38 -14.89 -13.66
CA GLY A 259 15.34 -14.44 -14.68
C GLY A 259 14.66 -13.66 -15.81
N GLY A 260 13.48 -14.10 -16.25
CA GLY A 260 12.65 -13.39 -17.23
C GLY A 260 12.22 -12.00 -16.75
N ILE A 261 11.75 -11.88 -15.50
CA ILE A 261 11.38 -10.59 -14.89
C ILE A 261 12.61 -9.68 -14.72
N GLY A 262 13.75 -10.21 -14.26
CA GLY A 262 14.99 -9.44 -14.12
C GLY A 262 15.50 -8.89 -15.45
N LEU A 263 15.50 -9.73 -16.50
CA LEU A 263 15.87 -9.32 -17.85
C LEU A 263 14.85 -8.31 -18.43
N PHE A 264 13.55 -8.50 -18.17
CA PHE A 264 12.52 -7.53 -18.54
C PHE A 264 12.77 -6.18 -17.86
N ALA A 265 13.04 -6.13 -16.56
CA ALA A 265 13.32 -4.88 -15.83
C ALA A 265 14.59 -4.16 -16.33
N LEU A 266 15.61 -4.90 -16.77
CA LEU A 266 16.83 -4.34 -17.38
C LEU A 266 16.57 -3.74 -18.77
N ILE A 267 15.73 -4.38 -19.59
CA ILE A 267 15.41 -3.93 -20.96
C ILE A 267 14.32 -2.84 -20.96
N TYR A 268 13.28 -3.02 -20.16
CA TYR A 268 12.27 -2.02 -19.80
C TYR A 268 12.73 -1.20 -18.58
N ARG A 269 13.91 -0.60 -18.67
CA ARG A 269 14.13 0.66 -17.94
C ARG A 269 13.02 1.62 -18.39
N PRO A 270 12.22 2.19 -17.47
CA PRO A 270 11.26 3.22 -17.85
C PRO A 270 12.03 4.35 -18.54
N ARG A 271 11.48 4.90 -19.62
CA ARG A 271 12.04 6.12 -20.20
C ARG A 271 12.08 7.17 -19.10
N SER A 272 13.23 7.80 -18.90
CA SER A 272 13.29 9.03 -18.12
C SER A 272 12.23 10.00 -18.67
N VAL A 273 11.45 10.61 -17.77
CA VAL A 273 10.39 11.56 -18.12
C VAL A 273 10.98 12.58 -19.08
N GLY A 274 10.45 12.60 -20.30
CA GLY A 274 11.16 13.16 -21.46
C GLY A 274 11.54 14.61 -21.25
N ALA A 275 12.85 14.88 -21.20
CA ALA A 275 13.51 16.14 -20.83
C ALA A 275 12.54 17.27 -20.48
N THR A 276 12.21 17.36 -19.19
CA THR A 276 11.20 18.26 -18.58
C THR A 276 11.41 19.75 -18.88
N LEU A 277 12.58 20.10 -19.43
CA LEU A 277 12.94 21.42 -19.91
C LEU A 277 13.85 21.27 -21.13
N ARG A 278 13.57 22.01 -22.21
CA ARG A 278 14.37 21.98 -23.45
C ARG A 278 15.31 23.17 -23.53
N THR A 279 16.62 22.92 -23.54
CA THR A 279 17.61 23.95 -23.86
C THR A 279 17.58 24.23 -25.37
N LEU A 280 17.28 25.47 -25.77
CA LEU A 280 17.26 25.92 -27.16
C LEU A 280 18.13 27.16 -27.34
N ALA A 281 18.52 27.43 -28.59
CA ALA A 281 19.12 28.70 -28.98
C ALA A 281 18.03 29.76 -29.27
N PRO A 282 18.22 31.04 -28.89
CA PRO A 282 17.36 32.12 -29.35
C PRO A 282 17.38 32.27 -30.88
N ASN A 283 16.25 32.55 -31.50
CA ASN A 283 16.21 33.04 -32.89
C ASN A 283 16.57 34.54 -32.92
N PRO A 284 17.74 34.96 -33.44
CA PRO A 284 18.13 36.38 -33.48
C PRO A 284 17.32 37.19 -34.50
N LYS A 285 16.52 36.55 -35.36
CA LYS A 285 15.64 37.21 -36.34
C LYS A 285 14.20 37.39 -35.86
N LEU A 286 13.87 37.01 -34.61
CA LEU A 286 12.53 37.25 -34.06
C LEU A 286 12.40 38.72 -33.61
N ILE A 287 11.53 39.47 -34.27
CA ILE A 287 11.15 40.82 -33.85
C ILE A 287 10.21 40.73 -32.65
N LEU A 288 10.61 41.29 -31.50
CA LEU A 288 9.77 41.39 -30.31
C LEU A 288 9.12 42.78 -30.26
N GLU A 289 7.80 42.84 -30.26
CA GLU A 289 7.00 44.07 -30.20
C GLU A 289 6.24 44.17 -28.86
N PRO A 290 6.91 44.63 -27.77
CA PRO A 290 6.23 44.88 -26.51
C PRO A 290 5.31 46.11 -26.62
N ASN A 291 4.11 46.03 -26.02
CA ASN A 291 3.20 47.17 -25.86
C ASN A 291 3.93 48.34 -25.13
N PRO A 292 3.72 49.62 -25.48
CA PRO A 292 4.45 50.74 -24.88
C PRO A 292 4.39 50.74 -23.35
N GLY A 293 5.55 50.92 -22.71
CA GLY A 293 5.73 50.79 -21.25
C GLY A 293 6.17 49.40 -20.77
N MET A 294 5.93 48.32 -21.54
CA MET A 294 6.34 46.97 -21.14
C MET A 294 7.86 46.76 -21.31
N GLN A 295 8.60 46.77 -20.21
CA GLN A 295 10.04 46.53 -20.21
C GLN A 295 10.37 45.02 -20.15
N LEU A 296 11.17 44.53 -21.11
CA LEU A 296 11.68 43.15 -21.16
C LEU A 296 13.19 43.10 -20.90
N ARG A 297 13.59 42.24 -19.95
CA ARG A 297 15.01 41.98 -19.63
C ARG A 297 15.70 41.15 -20.73
N ALA A 298 17.04 41.13 -20.75
CA ALA A 298 17.80 40.41 -21.77
C ALA A 298 17.59 38.87 -21.72
N ASP A 299 17.50 38.29 -20.53
CA ASP A 299 17.19 36.87 -20.31
C ASP A 299 15.78 36.52 -20.81
N GLU A 300 14.80 37.39 -20.54
CA GLU A 300 13.41 37.25 -20.97
C GLU A 300 13.27 37.34 -22.49
N ARG A 301 13.95 38.29 -23.14
CA ARG A 301 14.02 38.40 -24.61
C ARG A 301 14.62 37.14 -25.25
N ASN A 302 15.71 36.61 -24.68
CA ASN A 302 16.34 35.38 -25.15
C ASN A 302 15.42 34.15 -25.00
N LEU A 303 14.66 34.07 -23.91
CA LEU A 303 13.68 33.00 -23.68
C LEU A 303 12.49 33.07 -24.65
N LEU A 304 11.97 34.27 -24.93
CA LEU A 304 10.93 34.49 -25.94
C LEU A 304 11.43 34.11 -27.35
N ALA A 305 12.63 34.55 -27.71
CA ALA A 305 13.26 34.21 -28.99
C ALA A 305 13.56 32.71 -29.16
N ALA A 306 13.79 31.98 -28.07
CA ALA A 306 13.92 30.52 -28.09
C ALA A 306 12.55 29.82 -28.19
N LEU A 307 11.55 30.27 -27.41
CA LEU A 307 10.19 29.71 -27.40
C LEU A 307 9.48 29.91 -28.76
N PHE A 308 9.67 31.05 -29.39
CA PHE A 308 9.05 31.41 -30.67
C PHE A 308 10.00 31.33 -31.87
N GLN A 309 11.02 30.46 -31.80
CA GLN A 309 12.07 30.30 -32.83
C GLN A 309 11.59 30.08 -34.29
N ARG A 310 10.32 29.71 -34.52
CA ARG A 310 9.73 29.49 -35.86
C ARG A 310 8.95 30.70 -36.41
N TYR A 311 8.83 31.78 -35.65
CA TYR A 311 8.08 32.98 -35.99
C TYR A 311 9.03 34.10 -36.42
N ALA A 312 8.53 35.07 -37.19
CA ALA A 312 9.28 36.26 -37.58
C ALA A 312 9.05 37.42 -36.61
N ARG A 313 7.87 37.46 -35.98
CA ARG A 313 7.45 38.56 -35.10
C ARG A 313 6.59 38.05 -33.95
N LEU A 314 6.69 38.66 -32.78
CA LEU A 314 5.91 38.34 -31.59
C LEU A 314 5.50 39.64 -30.91
N SER A 315 4.22 39.99 -30.98
CA SER A 315 3.67 41.12 -30.23
C SER A 315 3.29 40.68 -28.83
N LEU A 316 3.67 41.44 -27.80
CA LEU A 316 3.24 41.22 -26.42
C LEU A 316 2.23 42.31 -26.05
N VAL A 317 0.96 41.92 -25.93
CA VAL A 317 -0.18 42.84 -25.81
C VAL A 317 -0.41 43.28 -24.37
N SER A 318 -0.29 42.37 -23.41
CA SER A 318 -0.44 42.67 -21.98
C SER A 318 0.53 41.85 -21.13
N GLU A 319 0.80 42.35 -19.93
CA GLU A 319 1.44 41.60 -18.86
C GLU A 319 0.41 41.31 -17.76
N PHE A 320 0.34 40.05 -17.34
CA PHE A 320 -0.43 39.60 -16.18
C PHE A 320 0.52 39.49 -14.98
N LEU A 321 0.12 40.05 -13.84
CA LEU A 321 0.84 39.92 -12.57
C LEU A 321 0.67 38.50 -12.02
N SER A 322 1.59 37.59 -12.38
CA SER A 322 1.54 36.16 -12.00
C SER A 322 1.96 35.90 -10.53
N GLY A 323 1.19 36.48 -9.61
CA GLY A 323 1.16 36.15 -8.18
C GLY A 323 2.48 36.28 -7.43
N TYR A 324 2.57 35.59 -6.29
CA TYR A 324 3.72 35.60 -5.38
C TYR A 324 4.89 34.70 -5.85
N SER A 325 4.99 34.38 -7.15
CA SER A 325 5.99 33.44 -7.68
C SER A 325 7.27 34.13 -8.18
N GLY A 326 7.22 35.42 -8.50
CA GLY A 326 8.34 36.15 -9.13
C GLY A 326 8.56 35.76 -10.60
N ALA A 327 7.63 34.99 -11.17
CA ALA A 327 7.44 34.88 -12.61
C ALA A 327 6.77 36.14 -13.17
N ARG A 328 6.80 36.28 -14.50
CA ARG A 328 6.00 37.25 -15.27
C ARG A 328 5.20 36.46 -16.30
N ALA A 329 3.94 36.83 -16.53
CA ALA A 329 3.11 36.23 -17.56
C ALA A 329 2.71 37.27 -18.61
N PHE A 330 2.77 36.91 -19.90
CA PHE A 330 2.52 37.82 -21.01
C PHE A 330 1.46 37.26 -21.95
N LEU A 331 0.52 38.09 -22.41
CA LEU A 331 -0.32 37.77 -23.55
C LEU A 331 0.47 38.07 -24.83
N ALA A 332 0.69 37.05 -25.66
CA ALA A 332 1.48 37.16 -26.88
C ALA A 332 0.65 36.79 -28.13
N LEU A 333 0.94 37.47 -29.24
CA LEU A 333 0.44 37.17 -30.58
C LEU A 333 1.62 36.81 -31.50
N PRO A 334 1.84 35.51 -31.80
CA PRO A 334 2.94 35.06 -32.65
C PRO A 334 2.57 35.15 -34.14
N VAL A 335 3.46 35.75 -34.94
CA VAL A 335 3.26 36.02 -36.37
C VAL A 335 4.33 35.34 -37.22
N ARG A 336 3.89 34.55 -38.20
CA ARG A 336 4.73 33.73 -39.06
C ARG A 336 5.48 34.56 -40.11
N PRO A 337 6.57 34.04 -40.71
CA PRO A 337 7.30 34.73 -41.77
C PRO A 337 6.48 35.10 -43.02
N ASN A 338 5.32 34.48 -43.23
CA ASN A 338 4.37 34.83 -44.30
C ASN A 338 3.25 35.78 -43.84
N GLY A 339 3.47 36.56 -42.78
CA GLY A 339 2.53 37.56 -42.26
C GLY A 339 1.31 37.00 -41.50
N ARG A 340 1.04 35.69 -41.58
CA ARG A 340 -0.08 35.06 -40.87
C ARG A 340 0.15 35.03 -39.36
N SER A 341 -0.76 35.61 -38.60
CA SER A 341 -0.85 35.41 -37.15
C SER A 341 -1.40 34.02 -36.81
N ASP A 342 -0.85 33.43 -35.75
CA ASP A 342 -1.49 32.32 -35.02
C ASP A 342 -2.39 32.88 -33.91
N ALA A 343 -3.10 32.00 -33.19
CA ALA A 343 -3.93 32.40 -32.05
C ALA A 343 -3.09 33.00 -30.90
N TYR A 344 -3.73 33.85 -30.10
CA TYR A 344 -3.18 34.38 -28.86
C TYR A 344 -2.74 33.26 -27.89
N THR A 345 -1.74 33.55 -27.07
CA THR A 345 -1.14 32.58 -26.15
C THR A 345 -0.57 33.26 -24.91
N ILE A 346 -0.67 32.62 -23.75
CA ILE A 346 -0.03 33.11 -22.52
C ILE A 346 1.37 32.51 -22.42
N VAL A 347 2.37 33.35 -22.13
CA VAL A 347 3.76 32.96 -21.90
C VAL A 347 4.15 33.28 -20.47
N LYS A 348 4.48 32.27 -19.67
CA LYS A 348 4.95 32.44 -18.27
C LYS A 348 6.46 32.27 -18.22
N ILE A 349 7.19 33.26 -17.72
CA ILE A 349 8.66 33.24 -17.57
C ILE A 349 9.02 33.34 -16.09
N GLY A 350 9.79 32.38 -15.58
CA GLY A 350 10.10 32.31 -14.15
C GLY A 350 11.38 31.52 -13.84
N PRO A 351 11.72 31.36 -12.54
CA PRO A 351 12.84 30.53 -12.11
C PRO A 351 12.76 29.12 -12.69
N LYS A 352 13.87 28.60 -13.19
CA LYS A 352 13.93 27.32 -13.92
C LYS A 352 13.32 26.15 -13.13
N ALA A 353 13.57 26.07 -11.83
CA ALA A 353 13.02 25.03 -10.97
C ALA A 353 11.49 25.10 -10.82
N ALA A 354 10.92 26.31 -10.69
CA ALA A 354 9.48 26.51 -10.54
C ALA A 354 8.72 26.16 -11.84
N ILE A 355 9.20 26.65 -12.99
CA ILE A 355 8.64 26.32 -14.31
C ILE A 355 8.75 24.81 -14.60
N GLN A 356 9.83 24.16 -14.16
CA GLN A 356 9.97 22.71 -14.30
C GLN A 356 8.99 21.95 -13.39
N ARG A 357 8.83 22.36 -12.12
CA ARG A 357 7.85 21.78 -11.17
C ARG A 357 6.43 21.87 -11.72
N GLU A 358 6.02 23.06 -12.17
CA GLU A 358 4.71 23.31 -12.76
C GLU A 358 4.45 22.44 -13.99
N PHE A 359 5.42 22.29 -14.89
CA PHE A 359 5.29 21.39 -16.03
C PHE A 359 5.19 19.92 -15.58
N GLN A 360 6.03 19.47 -14.63
CA GLN A 360 5.98 18.11 -14.09
C GLN A 360 4.62 17.78 -13.44
N ASN A 361 4.08 18.69 -12.64
CA ASN A 361 2.76 18.53 -12.02
C ASN A 361 1.65 18.54 -13.07
N TYR A 362 1.73 19.43 -14.08
CA TYR A 362 0.75 19.46 -15.16
C TYR A 362 0.71 18.14 -15.94
N GLU A 363 1.87 17.61 -16.31
CA GLU A 363 1.99 16.33 -17.02
C GLU A 363 1.51 15.13 -16.19
N THR A 364 1.51 15.24 -14.85
CA THR A 364 1.20 14.14 -13.92
C THR A 364 -0.25 14.15 -13.44
N TYR A 365 -0.83 15.33 -13.18
CA TYR A 365 -2.15 15.46 -12.52
C TYR A 365 -3.19 16.22 -13.35
N VAL A 366 -2.78 17.06 -14.31
CA VAL A 366 -3.65 18.08 -14.92
C VAL A 366 -4.03 17.77 -16.36
N ARG A 367 -3.06 17.37 -17.21
CA ARG A 367 -3.25 17.21 -18.67
C ARG A 367 -4.54 16.47 -19.02
N ASP A 368 -4.72 15.31 -18.42
CA ASP A 368 -5.74 14.34 -18.81
C ASP A 368 -7.03 14.46 -17.95
N SER A 369 -7.01 15.30 -16.91
CA SER A 369 -8.15 15.59 -16.02
C SER A 369 -8.84 16.93 -16.31
N LEU A 370 -8.17 17.86 -17.02
CA LEU A 370 -8.73 19.16 -17.39
C LEU A 370 -10.01 19.05 -18.23
N PRO A 371 -11.05 19.89 -17.97
CA PRO A 371 -12.21 20.02 -18.83
C PRO A 371 -11.87 20.47 -20.27
N PRO A 372 -12.77 20.27 -21.26
CA PRO A 372 -12.48 20.59 -22.67
C PRO A 372 -12.11 22.06 -22.93
N MET A 373 -12.88 23.00 -22.36
CA MET A 373 -12.75 24.45 -22.60
C MET A 373 -11.82 25.13 -21.56
N THR A 374 -10.58 24.67 -21.43
CA THR A 374 -9.61 25.20 -20.44
C THR A 374 -8.23 25.48 -21.02
N ALA A 375 -7.48 26.35 -20.35
CA ALA A 375 -6.10 26.68 -20.72
C ALA A 375 -5.17 25.47 -20.55
N ARG A 376 -4.45 25.10 -21.61
CA ARG A 376 -3.58 23.91 -21.67
C ARG A 376 -2.16 24.29 -22.06
N ILE A 377 -1.17 23.66 -21.44
CA ILE A 377 0.24 23.84 -21.80
C ILE A 377 0.46 23.25 -23.20
N GLN A 378 0.93 24.08 -24.14
CA GLN A 378 1.05 23.72 -25.56
C GLN A 378 2.27 22.83 -25.87
N ARG A 379 3.34 22.95 -25.08
CA ARG A 379 4.63 22.28 -25.33
C ARG A 379 5.50 22.24 -24.06
N PRO A 380 6.50 21.34 -23.97
CA PRO A 380 7.49 21.38 -22.89
C PRO A 380 8.19 22.75 -22.79
N PRO A 381 8.47 23.24 -21.57
CA PRO A 381 9.09 24.55 -21.38
C PRO A 381 10.50 24.60 -21.95
N VAL A 382 10.97 25.82 -22.18
CA VAL A 382 12.28 26.09 -22.79
C VAL A 382 13.19 26.89 -21.88
N THR A 383 14.50 26.69 -22.03
CA THR A 383 15.55 27.51 -21.41
C THR A 383 16.63 27.81 -22.44
N VAL A 384 17.51 28.76 -22.13
CA VAL A 384 18.69 29.10 -22.94
C VAL A 384 19.94 28.70 -22.14
N ARG A 385 21.01 28.28 -22.83
CA ARG A 385 22.27 27.92 -22.17
C ARG A 385 22.81 29.12 -21.38
N GLY A 386 22.95 28.95 -20.06
CA GLY A 386 23.41 30.00 -19.14
C GLY A 386 22.29 30.73 -18.36
N ASN A 387 21.01 30.57 -18.71
CA ASN A 387 19.92 31.18 -17.96
C ASN A 387 19.52 30.34 -16.72
N GLU A 388 19.34 31.00 -15.57
CA GLU A 388 18.67 30.43 -14.37
C GLU A 388 17.13 30.40 -14.50
N ARG A 389 16.59 30.90 -15.62
CA ARG A 389 15.15 31.05 -15.89
C ARG A 389 14.70 30.20 -17.08
N ALA A 390 13.40 29.91 -17.11
CA ALA A 390 12.73 29.15 -18.15
C ALA A 390 11.41 29.83 -18.56
N ALA A 391 10.88 29.44 -19.73
CA ALA A 391 9.61 29.92 -20.25
C ALA A 391 8.67 28.76 -20.61
N LEU A 392 7.38 28.95 -20.27
CA LEU A 392 6.28 28.01 -20.45
C LEU A 392 5.15 28.68 -21.25
N GLN A 393 4.32 27.90 -21.94
CA GLN A 393 3.33 28.43 -22.90
C GLN A 393 1.97 27.73 -22.80
N TYR A 394 0.90 28.50 -22.70
CA TYR A 394 -0.49 28.05 -22.61
C TYR A 394 -1.33 28.47 -23.83
N THR A 395 -2.38 27.72 -24.15
CA THR A 395 -3.50 28.25 -24.93
C THR A 395 -4.14 29.44 -24.21
N PHE A 396 -4.61 30.42 -24.97
CA PHE A 396 -5.46 31.50 -24.47
C PHE A 396 -6.90 31.23 -24.90
N ILE A 397 -7.86 31.45 -24.00
CA ILE A 397 -9.30 31.33 -24.26
C ILE A 397 -9.93 32.65 -23.84
N ALA A 398 -10.64 33.30 -24.75
CA ALA A 398 -11.25 34.62 -24.56
C ALA A 398 -12.27 34.92 -25.66
N GLU A 399 -13.17 35.86 -25.40
CA GLU A 399 -13.95 36.55 -26.43
C GLU A 399 -13.04 37.54 -27.20
N PRO A 400 -13.23 37.76 -28.51
CA PRO A 400 -12.52 38.80 -29.24
C PRO A 400 -12.70 40.17 -28.58
N GLY A 401 -11.58 40.78 -28.16
CA GLY A 401 -11.57 42.08 -27.49
C GLY A 401 -11.80 42.05 -25.96
N ARG A 402 -12.24 40.93 -25.38
CA ARG A 402 -12.48 40.82 -23.93
C ARG A 402 -11.49 39.87 -23.26
N LEU A 403 -10.52 40.44 -22.54
CA LEU A 403 -9.56 39.66 -21.74
C LEU A 403 -10.27 39.00 -20.54
N PRO A 404 -9.81 37.81 -20.11
CA PRO A 404 -10.24 37.22 -18.84
C PRO A 404 -9.73 38.05 -17.66
N VAL A 405 -10.50 38.05 -16.57
CA VAL A 405 -10.16 38.71 -15.31
C VAL A 405 -9.86 37.68 -14.23
N SER A 406 -9.14 38.06 -13.17
CA SER A 406 -9.02 37.17 -12.01
C SER A 406 -10.33 37.11 -11.21
N LEU A 407 -10.56 35.99 -10.52
CA LEU A 407 -11.73 35.84 -9.65
C LEU A 407 -11.74 36.91 -8.54
N ARG A 408 -10.58 37.40 -8.10
CA ARG A 408 -10.48 38.55 -7.19
C ARG A 408 -11.13 39.81 -7.78
N LEU A 409 -10.91 40.11 -9.06
CA LEU A 409 -11.49 41.29 -9.69
C LEU A 409 -13.01 41.10 -9.88
N ALA A 410 -13.42 39.93 -10.40
CA ALA A 410 -14.83 39.60 -10.58
C ALA A 410 -15.62 39.70 -9.25
N LEU A 411 -15.15 39.07 -8.17
CA LEU A 411 -15.82 39.11 -6.86
C LEU A 411 -15.76 40.48 -6.17
N ARG A 412 -14.85 41.37 -6.56
CA ARG A 412 -14.83 42.77 -6.07
C ARG A 412 -15.77 43.69 -6.85
N GLU A 413 -16.06 43.38 -8.10
CA GLU A 413 -17.05 44.07 -8.93
C GLU A 413 -18.48 43.59 -8.60
N LYS A 414 -18.70 42.27 -8.61
CA LYS A 414 -19.94 41.59 -8.23
C LYS A 414 -19.61 40.40 -7.33
N PRO A 415 -19.90 40.45 -6.01
CA PRO A 415 -19.57 39.37 -5.06
C PRO A 415 -20.55 38.19 -5.22
N ASP A 416 -20.41 37.46 -6.33
CA ASP A 416 -21.34 36.44 -6.79
C ASP A 416 -20.91 35.01 -6.39
N PRO A 417 -21.70 34.29 -5.55
CA PRO A 417 -21.41 32.90 -5.20
C PRO A 417 -21.43 31.93 -6.38
N ASP A 418 -22.16 32.21 -7.47
CA ASP A 418 -22.29 31.29 -8.60
C ASP A 418 -20.95 31.03 -9.30
N LEU A 419 -20.00 31.98 -9.25
CA LEU A 419 -18.65 31.79 -9.77
C LEU A 419 -17.88 30.69 -9.01
N LEU A 420 -18.15 30.53 -7.71
CA LEU A 420 -17.56 29.49 -6.85
C LEU A 420 -18.18 28.12 -7.18
N PHE A 421 -19.51 28.07 -7.34
CA PHE A 421 -20.20 26.85 -7.76
C PHE A 421 -19.83 26.41 -9.18
N ARG A 422 -19.66 27.35 -10.12
CA ARG A 422 -19.13 27.07 -11.48
C ARG A 422 -17.72 26.50 -11.44
N LEU A 423 -16.86 26.98 -10.55
CA LEU A 423 -15.51 26.43 -10.36
C LEU A 423 -15.57 24.98 -9.87
N PHE A 424 -16.38 24.71 -8.84
CA PHE A 424 -16.55 23.36 -8.34
C PHE A 424 -17.18 22.41 -9.36
N ASN A 425 -18.26 22.83 -10.04
CA ASN A 425 -18.95 22.02 -11.04
C ASN A 425 -18.06 21.72 -12.27
N SER A 426 -17.12 22.61 -12.60
CA SER A 426 -16.20 22.42 -13.74
C SER A 426 -15.05 21.46 -13.42
N PHE A 427 -14.45 21.53 -12.23
CA PHE A 427 -13.23 20.76 -11.91
C PHE A 427 -13.45 19.62 -10.90
N GLY A 428 -14.39 19.79 -9.95
CA GLY A 428 -14.66 18.85 -8.86
C GLY A 428 -14.80 17.39 -9.30
N PRO A 429 -15.64 17.04 -10.30
CA PRO A 429 -15.82 15.66 -10.74
C PRO A 429 -14.53 14.93 -11.14
N ASN A 430 -13.52 15.65 -11.64
CA ASN A 430 -12.24 15.08 -12.09
C ASN A 430 -11.10 15.30 -11.07
N TRP A 431 -11.27 16.22 -10.12
CA TRP A 431 -10.25 16.62 -9.15
C TRP A 431 -10.72 16.32 -7.72
N TRP A 432 -11.35 17.28 -7.04
CA TRP A 432 -11.68 17.23 -5.62
C TRP A 432 -12.69 16.13 -5.20
N MET A 433 -13.41 15.52 -6.15
CA MET A 433 -14.34 14.41 -5.92
C MET A 433 -13.74 13.03 -6.24
N GLN A 434 -12.56 12.96 -6.87
CA GLN A 434 -11.79 11.72 -7.04
C GLN A 434 -11.07 11.40 -5.73
N ARG A 435 -11.84 10.91 -4.75
CA ARG A 435 -11.47 10.82 -3.34
C ARG A 435 -11.10 9.40 -2.92
N GLU A 436 -9.88 9.25 -2.43
CA GLU A 436 -9.41 8.06 -1.71
C GLU A 436 -9.43 8.33 -0.20
N PRO A 437 -9.93 7.42 0.66
CA PRO A 437 -9.84 7.58 2.11
C PRO A 437 -8.40 7.62 2.61
N ARG A 438 -8.02 8.61 3.43
CA ARG A 438 -6.69 8.70 4.04
C ARG A 438 -6.75 9.16 5.48
N VAL A 439 -5.98 8.50 6.33
CA VAL A 439 -5.66 8.96 7.69
C VAL A 439 -4.30 9.67 7.68
N PHE A 440 -4.22 10.85 8.29
CA PHE A 440 -3.01 11.69 8.36
C PHE A 440 -3.08 12.65 9.55
N ARG A 441 -1.94 13.13 10.06
CA ARG A 441 -1.93 14.28 10.99
C ARG A 441 -2.13 15.58 10.23
N LEU A 442 -2.92 16.51 10.78
CA LEU A 442 -3.22 17.80 10.14
C LEU A 442 -1.94 18.54 9.69
N GLY A 443 -0.87 18.46 10.48
CA GLY A 443 0.43 19.04 10.16
C GLY A 443 1.07 18.53 8.86
N GLU A 444 0.87 17.26 8.46
CA GLU A 444 1.47 16.70 7.23
C GLU A 444 1.04 17.50 5.98
N GLU A 445 -0.24 17.83 5.89
CA GLU A 445 -0.82 18.58 4.77
C GLU A 445 -0.66 20.10 4.97
N TYR A 446 -1.03 20.60 6.16
CA TYR A 446 -1.26 22.03 6.39
C TYR A 446 -0.04 22.81 6.88
N ASP A 447 1.04 22.16 7.36
CA ASP A 447 2.22 22.88 7.84
C ASP A 447 2.73 23.89 6.82
N ARG A 448 2.74 23.54 5.53
CA ARG A 448 3.22 24.39 4.43
C ARG A 448 2.59 25.80 4.42
N LEU A 449 1.33 25.92 4.85
CA LEU A 449 0.61 27.20 4.94
C LEU A 449 1.17 28.10 6.05
N LEU A 450 1.78 27.55 7.10
CA LEU A 450 2.32 28.30 8.22
C LEU A 450 3.67 28.98 7.91
N PRO A 451 4.12 29.93 8.78
CA PRO A 451 5.51 30.38 8.83
C PRO A 451 6.51 29.21 8.99
N PRO A 452 7.80 29.40 8.63
CA PRO A 452 8.84 28.43 8.95
C PRO A 452 8.89 28.15 10.45
N HIS A 453 9.38 26.97 10.82
CA HIS A 453 9.50 26.54 12.21
C HIS A 453 10.46 27.43 12.99
N VAL A 454 11.57 27.81 12.34
CA VAL A 454 12.64 28.62 12.92
C VAL A 454 13.29 29.52 11.86
N VAL A 455 13.74 30.70 12.29
CA VAL A 455 14.55 31.63 11.51
C VAL A 455 15.95 31.67 12.12
N LEU A 456 16.98 31.47 11.29
CA LEU A 456 18.37 31.36 11.70
C LEU A 456 19.24 32.40 11.01
N GLN A 457 19.98 33.18 11.80
CA GLN A 457 21.02 34.08 11.34
C GLN A 457 22.38 33.36 11.38
N PRO A 458 23.10 33.21 10.25
CA PRO A 458 24.48 32.72 10.28
C PRO A 458 25.37 33.54 11.22
N VAL A 459 26.21 32.86 11.99
CA VAL A 459 27.19 33.44 12.92
C VAL A 459 28.56 32.75 12.79
N ALA A 460 29.62 33.41 13.27
CA ALA A 460 30.96 32.83 13.31
C ALA A 460 31.02 31.62 14.25
N ALA A 461 31.91 30.65 13.95
CA ALA A 461 32.13 29.47 14.79
C ALA A 461 32.77 29.86 16.12
N SER A 462 32.13 29.50 17.23
CA SER A 462 32.53 29.90 18.59
C SER A 462 33.37 28.86 19.34
N GLY A 463 33.96 27.88 18.65
CA GLY A 463 34.78 26.79 19.23
C GLY A 463 34.04 25.76 20.10
N LYS A 464 32.94 26.15 20.74
CA LYS A 464 32.06 25.27 21.53
C LYS A 464 31.33 24.26 20.65
N ALA A 465 31.08 23.07 21.18
CA ALA A 465 30.15 22.12 20.59
C ALA A 465 28.72 22.73 20.55
N LEU A 466 28.03 22.55 19.42
CA LEU A 466 26.68 23.06 19.19
C LEU A 466 25.74 21.90 18.84
N PRO A 467 24.46 21.93 19.27
CA PRO A 467 23.48 20.93 18.85
C PRO A 467 23.21 21.02 17.35
N ALA A 468 23.21 19.87 16.67
CA ALA A 468 23.03 19.79 15.22
C ALA A 468 21.54 19.81 14.81
N LEU A 469 21.23 20.63 13.81
CA LEU A 469 19.96 20.69 13.10
C LEU A 469 20.12 20.00 11.74
N GLU A 470 19.87 18.69 11.75
CA GLU A 470 19.91 17.86 10.55
C GLU A 470 18.60 17.86 9.77
N SER A 471 18.70 17.71 8.45
CA SER A 471 17.55 17.81 7.55
C SER A 471 16.60 16.60 7.58
N ASN A 472 16.95 15.53 8.30
CA ASN A 472 16.09 14.38 8.56
C ASN A 472 15.37 14.44 9.93
N ARG A 473 15.60 15.47 10.75
CA ARG A 473 14.90 15.61 12.03
C ARG A 473 13.50 16.21 11.83
N PRO A 474 12.46 15.66 12.48
CA PRO A 474 11.13 16.24 12.47
C PRO A 474 11.04 17.46 13.42
N PRO A 475 10.07 18.38 13.21
CA PRO A 475 9.92 19.58 14.03
C PRO A 475 9.68 19.34 15.52
N GLY A 476 8.77 18.42 15.87
CA GLY A 476 8.31 18.20 17.26
C GLY A 476 9.36 17.61 18.21
N GLY A 477 10.58 17.33 17.72
CA GLY A 477 11.69 16.84 18.53
C GLY A 477 12.71 17.91 18.96
N MET A 478 12.45 19.20 18.72
CA MET A 478 13.40 20.27 19.06
C MET A 478 12.72 21.56 19.53
N VAL A 479 12.97 21.95 20.78
CA VAL A 479 12.55 23.26 21.31
C VAL A 479 13.49 24.34 20.77
N PHE A 480 12.96 25.24 19.96
CA PHE A 480 13.67 26.42 19.47
C PHE A 480 13.42 27.60 20.42
N SER A 481 14.48 28.22 20.93
CA SER A 481 14.42 29.46 21.72
C SER A 481 15.26 30.55 21.05
N PRO A 482 14.74 31.78 20.88
CA PRO A 482 15.54 32.92 20.40
C PRO A 482 16.84 33.09 21.20
N GLY A 483 17.93 33.39 20.50
CA GLY A 483 19.28 33.49 21.08
C GLY A 483 20.09 32.18 21.05
N ASN A 484 19.46 31.01 21.05
CA ASN A 484 20.18 29.72 20.94
C ASN A 484 20.94 29.64 19.61
N THR A 485 22.07 28.95 19.59
CA THR A 485 22.87 28.72 18.38
C THR A 485 22.94 27.23 18.07
N LEU A 486 22.67 26.85 16.82
CA LEU A 486 22.61 25.49 16.31
C LEU A 486 23.68 25.30 15.23
N LEU A 487 24.16 24.07 15.01
CA LEU A 487 24.95 23.72 13.83
C LEU A 487 23.99 23.27 12.72
N VAL A 488 23.90 23.99 11.60
CA VAL A 488 22.93 23.69 10.54
C VAL A 488 23.57 22.79 9.48
N GLY A 489 23.07 21.55 9.39
CA GLY A 489 23.51 20.57 8.39
C GLY A 489 23.06 20.91 6.97
N ARG A 490 23.34 20.01 6.01
CA ARG A 490 22.90 20.17 4.61
C ARG A 490 21.44 19.76 4.44
N PHE A 491 20.68 20.53 3.65
CA PHE A 491 19.26 20.29 3.38
C PHE A 491 19.03 19.82 1.92
N PRO A 492 18.07 18.91 1.67
CA PRO A 492 17.79 18.38 0.33
C PRO A 492 17.12 19.42 -0.60
N GLN A 493 16.49 20.45 -0.02
CA GLN A 493 15.90 21.57 -0.75
C GLN A 493 16.35 22.89 -0.11
N ALA A 494 16.86 23.79 -0.95
CA ALA A 494 17.30 25.13 -0.57
C ALA A 494 16.84 26.13 -1.65
N GLU A 495 15.80 26.90 -1.35
CA GLU A 495 15.16 27.83 -2.29
C GLU A 495 15.46 29.28 -1.91
N LYS A 496 16.06 30.05 -2.83
CA LYS A 496 16.27 31.50 -2.67
C LYS A 496 14.91 32.19 -2.56
N ARG A 497 14.72 33.02 -1.53
CA ARG A 497 13.48 33.76 -1.30
C ARG A 497 13.49 35.08 -2.08
N GLN A 498 12.30 35.64 -2.32
CA GLN A 498 12.13 36.89 -3.07
C GLN A 498 12.72 38.13 -2.41
N ASP A 499 12.98 38.06 -1.09
CA ASP A 499 13.74 39.08 -0.38
C ASP A 499 15.20 39.20 -0.86
N GLY A 500 15.71 38.21 -1.63
CA GLY A 500 17.04 38.27 -2.24
C GLY A 500 18.19 38.25 -1.24
N VAL A 501 17.91 37.93 0.03
CA VAL A 501 18.88 37.89 1.14
C VAL A 501 18.78 36.64 2.00
N SER A 502 17.72 35.84 1.85
CA SER A 502 17.50 34.62 2.64
C SER A 502 17.03 33.43 1.82
N ILE A 503 17.26 32.24 2.36
CA ILE A 503 16.89 30.94 1.76
C ILE A 503 15.84 30.26 2.64
N THR A 504 14.87 29.61 2.02
CA THR A 504 14.04 28.59 2.69
C THR A 504 14.69 27.22 2.49
N LEU A 505 15.00 26.56 3.60
CA LEU A 505 15.49 25.18 3.63
C LEU A 505 14.33 24.26 4.04
N THR A 506 14.13 23.16 3.31
CA THR A 506 13.11 22.15 3.61
C THR A 506 13.77 20.79 3.78
N GLY A 507 13.50 20.14 4.91
CA GLY A 507 14.04 18.82 5.25
C GLY A 507 13.40 17.68 4.47
N GLN A 508 13.78 16.45 4.80
CA GLN A 508 13.09 15.25 4.32
C GLN A 508 11.77 15.07 5.09
N PRO A 509 10.69 14.59 4.44
CA PRO A 509 9.46 14.23 5.12
C PRO A 509 9.65 12.96 5.96
N THR A 510 8.94 12.87 7.08
CA THR A 510 8.92 11.69 7.95
C THR A 510 7.49 11.16 8.04
N PRO A 511 7.23 9.83 8.05
CA PRO A 511 5.88 9.31 8.19
C PRO A 511 5.16 9.90 9.42
N GLY A 512 3.96 10.44 9.22
CA GLY A 512 3.17 11.09 10.27
C GLY A 512 3.57 12.52 10.65
N GLN A 513 4.61 13.12 10.03
CA GLN A 513 5.16 14.42 10.46
C GLN A 513 5.64 15.29 9.28
N PRO A 514 5.36 16.62 9.29
CA PRO A 514 5.81 17.51 8.22
C PRO A 514 7.34 17.65 8.19
N PRO A 515 7.96 17.86 7.01
CA PRO A 515 9.38 18.15 6.91
C PRO A 515 9.71 19.46 7.64
N ILE A 516 10.84 19.49 8.36
CA ILE A 516 11.28 20.72 9.02
C ILE A 516 11.62 21.80 7.99
N ARG A 517 11.13 23.02 8.25
CA ARG A 517 11.28 24.20 7.37
C ARG A 517 11.93 25.36 8.10
N VAL A 518 13.06 25.82 7.58
CA VAL A 518 13.93 26.86 8.18
C VAL A 518 14.01 28.06 7.23
N ARG A 519 14.04 29.28 7.77
CA ARG A 519 14.50 30.46 7.02
C ARG A 519 15.93 30.79 7.44
N TRP A 520 16.87 30.60 6.52
CA TRP A 520 18.29 30.89 6.68
C TRP A 520 18.59 32.29 6.15
N LEU A 521 19.06 33.21 7.00
CA LEU A 521 19.28 34.62 6.66
C LEU A 521 20.64 34.83 5.95
N SER A 522 20.84 34.09 4.85
CA SER A 522 21.91 34.28 3.88
C SER A 522 21.55 33.67 2.53
N ASN A 523 22.16 34.17 1.46
CA ASN A 523 22.09 33.65 0.10
C ASN A 523 23.01 32.45 -0.16
N THR A 524 23.88 32.11 0.78
CA THR A 524 24.72 30.90 0.74
C THR A 524 24.05 29.81 1.57
N PRO A 525 23.66 28.65 1.00
CA PRO A 525 23.14 27.53 1.77
C PRO A 525 24.10 27.11 2.89
N PRO A 526 23.61 26.68 4.07
CA PRO A 526 24.49 26.21 5.13
C PRO A 526 25.16 24.89 4.74
N ASP A 527 26.41 24.77 5.14
CA ASP A 527 27.16 23.52 5.18
C ASP A 527 27.78 23.41 6.57
N HIS A 528 27.16 22.61 7.44
CA HIS A 528 27.54 22.43 8.85
C HIS A 528 27.82 23.78 9.55
N SER A 529 26.97 24.78 9.27
CA SER A 529 27.24 26.19 9.53
C SER A 529 26.52 26.67 10.81
N PRO A 530 27.19 27.38 11.73
CA PRO A 530 26.54 27.91 12.93
C PRO A 530 25.45 28.94 12.61
N GLY A 531 24.25 28.74 13.17
CA GLY A 531 23.09 29.60 13.01
C GLY A 531 22.44 29.95 14.34
N ARG A 532 22.29 31.24 14.63
CA ARG A 532 21.56 31.74 15.81
C ARG A 532 20.07 31.87 15.52
N VAL A 533 19.23 31.30 16.39
CA VAL A 533 17.77 31.48 16.37
C VAL A 533 17.44 32.94 16.60
N THR A 534 16.78 33.57 15.62
CA THR A 534 16.24 34.93 15.74
C THR A 534 14.74 34.92 16.03
N ALA A 535 13.99 33.98 15.43
CA ALA A 535 12.56 33.82 15.65
C ALA A 535 12.13 32.36 15.48
N THR A 536 10.98 32.01 16.04
CA THR A 536 10.29 30.72 15.88
C THR A 536 8.92 30.94 15.24
N ARG A 537 8.24 29.86 14.81
CA ARG A 537 6.86 29.97 14.32
C ARG A 537 5.94 30.72 15.28
N LYS A 538 6.01 30.41 16.59
CA LYS A 538 5.15 31.06 17.60
C LYS A 538 5.46 32.54 17.75
N THR A 539 6.74 32.93 17.80
CA THR A 539 7.10 34.36 17.89
C THR A 539 6.71 35.13 16.64
N LEU A 540 6.87 34.54 15.44
CA LEU A 540 6.44 35.16 14.18
C LEU A 540 4.92 35.36 14.11
N LEU A 541 4.12 34.39 14.57
CA LEU A 541 2.66 34.54 14.57
C LEU A 541 2.21 35.63 15.55
N LEU A 542 2.82 35.70 16.74
CA LEU A 542 2.56 36.76 17.73
C LEU A 542 2.98 38.16 17.24
N GLU A 543 4.08 38.25 16.50
CA GLU A 543 4.51 39.47 15.80
C GLU A 543 3.46 39.91 14.75
N TYR A 544 2.99 38.97 13.92
CA TYR A 544 1.99 39.26 12.87
C TYR A 544 0.59 39.59 13.39
N SER A 545 0.27 39.23 14.65
CA SER A 545 -1.00 39.53 15.32
C SER A 545 -0.91 40.63 16.39
N GLN A 546 0.22 41.35 16.49
CA GLN A 546 0.48 42.27 17.59
C GLN A 546 -0.56 43.41 17.68
N GLY A 547 -1.35 43.41 18.75
CA GLY A 547 -2.40 44.41 19.01
C GLY A 547 -3.65 44.22 18.15
N PHE A 548 -4.00 42.98 17.81
CA PHE A 548 -5.34 42.65 17.33
C PHE A 548 -6.30 42.47 18.50
N ASP A 549 -7.49 43.07 18.40
CA ASP A 549 -8.59 42.78 19.33
C ASP A 549 -9.15 41.37 19.03
N ARG A 550 -9.58 40.66 20.07
CA ARG A 550 -10.22 39.34 19.97
C ARG A 550 -11.73 39.39 20.22
N TYR A 551 -12.28 40.49 20.74
CA TYR A 551 -13.70 40.64 21.08
C TYR A 551 -14.25 39.49 21.97
N GLY A 552 -13.41 38.96 22.86
CA GLY A 552 -13.73 37.84 23.76
C GLY A 552 -13.39 36.44 23.22
N LEU A 553 -12.96 36.30 21.97
CA LEU A 553 -12.55 35.02 21.39
C LEU A 553 -11.23 34.48 22.01
N PRO A 554 -11.00 33.15 22.00
CA PRO A 554 -9.73 32.54 22.41
C PRO A 554 -8.55 33.03 21.54
N ASP A 555 -7.30 32.81 22.01
CA ASP A 555 -6.14 33.00 21.13
C ASP A 555 -5.96 31.76 20.21
N PRO A 556 -6.11 31.90 18.89
CA PRO A 556 -5.89 30.79 17.97
C PRO A 556 -4.42 30.33 17.91
N ILE A 557 -3.45 31.12 18.36
CA ILE A 557 -2.03 30.73 18.33
C ILE A 557 -1.70 29.67 19.38
N GLU A 558 -2.35 29.70 20.55
CA GLU A 558 -2.05 28.77 21.66
C GLU A 558 -2.46 27.32 21.34
N GLN A 559 -3.57 27.12 20.64
CA GLN A 559 -4.03 25.78 20.25
C GLN A 559 -3.23 25.16 19.08
N LEU A 560 -2.41 25.95 18.35
CA LEU A 560 -1.91 25.55 17.04
C LEU A 560 -1.06 24.28 17.04
N GLU A 561 -0.22 24.08 18.07
CA GLU A 561 0.63 22.89 18.15
C GLU A 561 -0.15 21.61 18.47
N GLU A 562 -1.24 21.72 19.24
CA GLU A 562 -2.19 20.63 19.47
C GLU A 562 -2.96 20.30 18.18
N ARG A 563 -3.59 21.29 17.54
CA ARG A 563 -4.39 21.09 16.32
C ARG A 563 -3.57 20.50 15.17
N LEU A 564 -2.30 20.86 15.02
CA LEU A 564 -1.41 20.28 14.00
C LEU A 564 -1.06 18.80 14.25
N ASN A 565 -1.15 18.33 15.50
CA ASN A 565 -0.89 16.94 15.86
C ASN A 565 -2.14 16.06 15.83
N GLU A 566 -3.34 16.64 15.67
CA GLU A 566 -4.59 15.88 15.52
C GLU A 566 -4.54 14.96 14.29
N THR A 567 -5.01 13.72 14.47
CA THR A 567 -5.18 12.72 13.41
C THR A 567 -6.55 12.89 12.76
N ILE A 568 -6.55 13.12 11.45
CA ILE A 568 -7.74 13.32 10.63
C ILE A 568 -8.01 12.05 9.83
N THR A 569 -9.24 11.51 9.93
CA THR A 569 -9.76 10.52 8.98
C THR A 569 -10.48 11.28 7.88
N GLY A 570 -9.75 11.58 6.80
CA GLY A 570 -10.20 12.45 5.73
C GLY A 570 -10.13 11.78 4.36
N THR A 571 -10.04 12.60 3.31
CA THR A 571 -9.81 12.13 1.94
C THR A 571 -8.55 12.72 1.32
N GLN A 572 -8.01 12.03 0.33
CA GLN A 572 -6.99 12.52 -0.59
C GLN A 572 -7.54 12.55 -2.01
N SER A 573 -7.21 13.58 -2.77
CA SER A 573 -7.63 13.78 -4.17
C SER A 573 -6.62 14.67 -4.91
N ILE A 574 -6.82 14.95 -6.19
CA ILE A 574 -6.03 15.97 -6.90
C ILE A 574 -6.44 17.36 -6.41
N ILE A 575 -5.47 18.13 -5.91
CA ILE A 575 -5.64 19.51 -5.43
C ILE A 575 -4.73 20.47 -6.18
N HIS A 576 -5.19 21.70 -6.41
CA HIS A 576 -4.43 22.78 -7.02
C HIS A 576 -3.20 23.14 -6.19
N GLY A 577 -3.32 23.11 -4.87
CA GLY A 577 -2.21 23.19 -3.93
C GLY A 577 -1.73 24.61 -3.59
N ASP A 578 -2.11 25.61 -4.39
CA ASP A 578 -2.26 27.02 -4.02
C ASP A 578 -3.47 27.60 -4.77
N LEU A 579 -4.69 27.21 -4.36
CA LEU A 579 -5.92 27.76 -4.92
C LEU A 579 -6.17 29.17 -4.35
N ASN A 580 -5.66 30.18 -5.04
CA ASN A 580 -5.85 31.60 -4.70
C ASN A 580 -6.69 32.33 -5.77
N LEU A 581 -7.15 33.56 -5.46
CA LEU A 581 -8.08 34.30 -6.32
C LEU A 581 -7.47 34.88 -7.61
N GLU A 582 -6.15 34.83 -7.78
CA GLU A 582 -5.45 35.18 -9.04
C GLU A 582 -5.17 33.95 -9.92
N ASN A 583 -5.06 32.77 -9.29
CA ASN A 583 -4.90 31.47 -9.98
C ASN A 583 -6.22 30.94 -10.58
N ILE A 584 -7.35 31.59 -10.29
CA ILE A 584 -8.65 31.35 -10.92
C ILE A 584 -8.97 32.53 -11.84
N LEU A 585 -9.19 32.25 -13.12
CA LEU A 585 -9.59 33.24 -14.12
C LEU A 585 -11.06 33.05 -14.52
N VAL A 586 -11.77 34.18 -14.67
CA VAL A 586 -13.15 34.28 -15.16
C VAL A 586 -13.11 34.87 -16.57
N GLY A 587 -13.73 34.18 -17.51
CA GLY A 587 -13.74 34.53 -18.93
C GLY A 587 -15.14 34.70 -19.53
N PRO A 588 -15.28 34.52 -20.86
CA PRO A 588 -16.56 34.68 -21.56
C PRO A 588 -17.61 33.69 -21.05
N GLY A 589 -18.89 34.09 -21.06
CA GLY A 589 -20.00 33.27 -20.55
C GLY A 589 -19.90 32.89 -19.07
N GLU A 590 -19.09 33.61 -18.27
CA GLU A 590 -18.74 33.26 -16.88
C GLU A 590 -18.12 31.84 -16.77
N LEU A 591 -17.42 31.40 -17.82
CA LEU A 591 -16.55 30.23 -17.78
C LEU A 591 -15.35 30.53 -16.88
N VAL A 592 -14.96 29.55 -16.08
CA VAL A 592 -13.85 29.66 -15.11
C VAL A 592 -12.78 28.61 -15.38
N TRP A 593 -11.51 28.98 -15.21
CA TRP A 593 -10.40 28.04 -15.33
C TRP A 593 -9.23 28.34 -14.39
N LEU A 594 -8.44 27.29 -14.13
CA LEU A 594 -7.28 27.30 -13.24
C LEU A 594 -5.98 27.56 -14.02
N ILE A 595 -5.03 28.24 -13.36
CA ILE A 595 -3.65 28.45 -13.79
C ILE A 595 -2.69 28.39 -12.58
N ASP A 596 -1.39 28.23 -12.86
CA ASP A 596 -0.32 28.06 -11.86
C ASP A 596 -0.32 26.71 -11.12
N PHE A 597 -0.10 25.63 -11.88
CA PHE A 597 -0.07 24.26 -11.37
C PHE A 597 1.21 23.91 -10.59
N SER A 598 1.96 24.90 -10.10
CA SER A 598 3.28 24.72 -9.47
C SER A 598 3.25 23.94 -8.15
N GLU A 599 2.13 23.94 -7.42
CA GLU A 599 1.95 23.18 -6.16
C GLU A 599 0.90 22.06 -6.26
N THR A 600 0.38 21.79 -7.46
CA THR A 600 -0.65 20.79 -7.76
C THR A 600 -0.15 19.37 -7.51
N ARG A 601 -0.91 18.60 -6.75
CA ARG A 601 -0.50 17.31 -6.16
C ARG A 601 -1.70 16.47 -5.74
N LEU A 602 -1.46 15.24 -5.30
CA LEU A 602 -2.40 14.53 -4.43
C LEU A 602 -2.32 15.12 -3.01
N GLY A 603 -3.45 15.49 -2.42
CA GLY A 603 -3.55 16.03 -1.06
C GLY A 603 -5.00 16.14 -0.57
N HIS A 604 -5.20 16.70 0.61
CA HIS A 604 -6.53 16.83 1.21
C HIS A 604 -7.37 17.93 0.49
N PRO A 605 -8.52 17.62 -0.16
CA PRO A 605 -9.29 18.62 -0.95
C PRO A 605 -9.68 19.90 -0.20
N LEU A 606 -9.94 19.82 1.11
CA LEU A 606 -10.28 21.01 1.92
C LEU A 606 -9.13 22.03 2.01
N PHE A 607 -7.89 21.64 1.67
CA PHE A 607 -6.75 22.54 1.60
C PHE A 607 -7.00 23.69 0.62
N ASP A 608 -7.54 23.37 -0.56
CA ASP A 608 -7.83 24.36 -1.60
C ASP A 608 -9.00 25.26 -1.21
N PHE A 609 -10.07 24.71 -0.61
CA PHE A 609 -11.24 25.50 -0.20
C PHE A 609 -10.97 26.36 1.05
N ALA A 610 -10.14 25.90 1.98
CA ALA A 610 -9.63 26.71 3.08
C ALA A 610 -8.77 27.88 2.58
N ARG A 611 -7.88 27.61 1.60
CA ARG A 611 -7.06 28.62 0.93
C ARG A 611 -7.93 29.65 0.20
N LEU A 612 -8.94 29.20 -0.53
CA LEU A 612 -9.88 30.06 -1.27
C LEU A 612 -10.70 30.96 -0.33
N ALA A 613 -11.27 30.42 0.76
CA ALA A 613 -11.97 31.21 1.77
C ALA A 613 -11.05 32.24 2.45
N THR A 614 -9.82 31.85 2.80
CA THR A 614 -8.77 32.75 3.32
C THR A 614 -8.52 33.94 2.38
N GLU A 615 -8.42 33.69 1.07
CA GLU A 615 -8.22 34.74 0.07
C GLU A 615 -9.47 35.62 -0.13
N ILE A 616 -10.68 35.06 -0.05
CA ILE A 616 -11.95 35.83 -0.07
C ILE A 616 -12.03 36.78 1.12
N ILE A 617 -11.70 36.31 2.33
CA ILE A 617 -11.65 37.13 3.55
C ILE A 617 -10.64 38.27 3.36
N ALA A 618 -9.42 37.93 2.94
CA ALA A 618 -8.32 38.88 2.80
C ALA A 618 -8.53 39.92 1.67
N HIS A 619 -9.13 39.54 0.54
CA HIS A 619 -9.12 40.37 -0.67
C HIS A 619 -10.50 40.81 -1.19
N VAL A 620 -11.59 40.21 -0.73
CA VAL A 620 -12.96 40.61 -1.10
C VAL A 620 -13.69 41.21 0.10
N LEU A 621 -13.73 40.52 1.24
CA LEU A 621 -14.48 40.98 2.42
C LEU A 621 -13.78 42.15 3.13
N ALA A 622 -12.48 42.05 3.38
CA ALA A 622 -11.68 43.15 3.97
C ALA A 622 -11.64 44.43 3.09
N ALA A 623 -12.01 44.34 1.80
CA ALA A 623 -12.14 45.52 0.94
C ALA A 623 -13.46 46.27 1.13
N ARG A 624 -14.46 45.67 1.81
CA ARG A 624 -15.80 46.21 2.05
C ARG A 624 -16.09 46.47 3.53
N ILE A 625 -15.52 45.65 4.42
CA ILE A 625 -15.80 45.68 5.86
C ILE A 625 -14.78 46.58 6.59
N GLY A 626 -15.29 47.52 7.40
CA GLY A 626 -14.49 48.55 8.05
C GLY A 626 -13.80 48.14 9.36
N SER A 627 -14.34 47.17 10.11
CA SER A 627 -13.82 46.78 11.43
C SER A 627 -13.96 45.29 11.71
N GLY A 628 -13.13 44.78 12.63
CA GLY A 628 -13.14 43.37 13.05
C GLY A 628 -14.44 42.95 13.73
N LYS A 629 -15.12 43.85 14.46
CA LYS A 629 -16.42 43.56 15.08
C LYS A 629 -17.51 43.35 14.04
N ILE A 630 -17.65 44.26 13.07
CA ILE A 630 -18.61 44.11 11.96
C ILE A 630 -18.33 42.82 11.18
N TYR A 631 -17.05 42.47 10.99
CA TYR A 631 -16.68 41.21 10.35
C TYR A 631 -17.13 39.97 11.15
N LEU A 632 -16.99 39.96 12.49
CA LEU A 632 -17.52 38.85 13.30
C LEU A 632 -19.05 38.75 13.24
N ASP A 633 -19.74 39.88 13.20
CA ASP A 633 -21.20 39.92 13.08
C ASP A 633 -21.63 39.36 11.70
N GLU A 634 -20.94 39.72 10.61
CA GLU A 634 -21.18 39.17 9.27
C GLU A 634 -20.76 37.69 9.14
N LEU A 635 -19.68 37.27 9.81
CA LEU A 635 -19.22 35.88 9.86
C LEU A 635 -20.22 34.98 10.59
N SER A 636 -20.77 35.44 11.72
CA SER A 636 -21.79 34.71 12.50
C SER A 636 -23.16 34.69 11.83
N ALA A 637 -23.50 35.71 11.04
CA ALA A 637 -24.70 35.72 10.18
C ALA A 637 -24.57 34.84 8.91
N GLY A 638 -23.35 34.40 8.57
CA GLY A 638 -23.07 33.57 7.40
C GLY A 638 -22.97 34.36 6.09
N ASN A 639 -21.78 34.91 5.80
CA ASN A 639 -21.50 35.60 4.54
C ASN A 639 -21.74 34.67 3.31
N PRO A 640 -22.49 35.09 2.27
CA PRO A 640 -22.84 34.24 1.12
C PRO A 640 -21.66 33.61 0.36
N LEU A 641 -20.51 34.30 0.25
CA LEU A 641 -19.33 33.74 -0.41
C LEU A 641 -18.65 32.68 0.46
N LEU A 642 -18.57 32.90 1.77
CA LEU A 642 -18.02 31.91 2.71
C LEU A 642 -18.92 30.67 2.80
N ASN A 643 -20.24 30.88 2.91
CA ASN A 643 -21.23 29.80 2.92
C ASN A 643 -21.11 28.93 1.65
N ALA A 644 -20.91 29.53 0.47
CA ALA A 644 -20.74 28.79 -0.77
C ALA A 644 -19.44 27.97 -0.81
N VAL A 645 -18.32 28.51 -0.30
CA VAL A 645 -17.08 27.73 -0.15
C VAL A 645 -17.25 26.60 0.87
N GLU A 646 -17.99 26.83 1.96
CA GLU A 646 -18.29 25.80 2.97
C GLU A 646 -19.22 24.70 2.42
N GLU A 647 -20.23 25.04 1.62
CA GLU A 647 -21.11 24.07 0.95
C GLU A 647 -20.34 23.23 -0.07
N ILE A 648 -19.42 23.86 -0.81
CA ILE A 648 -18.48 23.18 -1.73
C ILE A 648 -17.54 22.25 -0.95
N ALA A 649 -16.93 22.73 0.13
CA ALA A 649 -16.07 21.95 1.02
C ALA A 649 -16.82 20.75 1.63
N THR A 650 -18.09 20.94 1.99
CA THR A 650 -18.98 19.91 2.56
C THR A 650 -19.17 18.71 1.62
N LYS A 651 -19.17 18.94 0.30
CA LYS A 651 -19.26 17.88 -0.72
C LYS A 651 -17.98 17.03 -0.80
N CYS A 652 -16.84 17.57 -0.34
CA CYS A 652 -15.55 16.89 -0.32
C CYS A 652 -15.21 16.20 1.03
N LEU A 653 -15.86 16.58 2.14
CA LEU A 653 -15.68 15.98 3.48
C LEU A 653 -15.70 14.44 3.46
N PHE A 654 -14.90 13.80 4.32
CA PHE A 654 -15.00 12.35 4.51
C PHE A 654 -16.34 11.96 5.15
N ASN A 655 -16.78 12.73 6.15
CA ASN A 655 -18.13 12.65 6.71
C ASN A 655 -18.83 14.02 6.58
N PRO A 656 -19.78 14.19 5.63
CA PRO A 656 -20.50 15.45 5.44
C PRO A 656 -21.28 15.97 6.65
N ALA A 657 -21.55 15.14 7.67
CA ALA A 657 -22.17 15.60 8.91
C ALA A 657 -21.17 16.28 9.88
N MET A 658 -19.86 16.14 9.68
CA MET A 658 -18.82 16.64 10.60
C MET A 658 -17.99 17.77 9.98
N ARG A 659 -18.51 19.01 10.05
CA ARG A 659 -17.84 20.23 9.54
C ARG A 659 -16.46 20.52 10.16
N ARG A 660 -16.13 19.91 11.30
CA ARG A 660 -14.86 20.09 12.04
C ARG A 660 -13.61 19.90 11.17
N GLU A 661 -13.65 18.98 10.20
CA GLU A 661 -12.56 18.74 9.24
C GLU A 661 -12.24 19.99 8.39
N TYR A 662 -13.28 20.73 7.97
CA TYR A 662 -13.14 22.01 7.25
C TYR A 662 -12.76 23.16 8.18
N HIS A 663 -13.32 23.22 9.40
CA HIS A 663 -12.97 24.27 10.38
C HIS A 663 -11.47 24.24 10.72
N LEU A 664 -10.87 23.06 10.91
CA LEU A 664 -9.43 22.88 11.10
C LEU A 664 -8.61 23.39 9.90
N ALA A 665 -9.04 23.04 8.69
CA ALA A 665 -8.39 23.47 7.45
C ALA A 665 -8.37 25.01 7.32
N LEU A 666 -9.53 25.64 7.53
CA LEU A 666 -9.70 27.10 7.48
C LEU A 666 -8.91 27.81 8.59
N TYR A 667 -8.94 27.28 9.81
CA TYR A 667 -8.16 27.76 10.95
C TYR A 667 -6.65 27.83 10.66
N VAL A 668 -6.03 26.74 10.18
CA VAL A 668 -4.59 26.73 9.86
C VAL A 668 -4.28 27.61 8.65
N SER A 669 -5.16 27.67 7.65
CA SER A 669 -4.99 28.54 6.47
C SER A 669 -5.01 30.03 6.85
N CYS A 670 -5.95 30.45 7.68
CA CYS A 670 -6.05 31.83 8.17
C CYS A 670 -4.82 32.27 8.99
N LEU A 671 -4.36 31.43 9.93
CA LEU A 671 -3.11 31.69 10.67
C LEU A 671 -1.89 31.70 9.74
N GLY A 672 -1.86 30.80 8.76
CA GLY A 672 -0.79 30.73 7.77
C GLY A 672 -0.66 31.98 6.91
N ALA A 673 -1.77 32.59 6.54
CA ALA A 673 -1.80 33.80 5.71
C ALA A 673 -1.28 35.07 6.42
N LEU A 674 -1.25 35.11 7.76
CA LEU A 674 -0.69 36.24 8.52
C LEU A 674 0.78 36.56 8.14
N LYS A 675 1.51 35.58 7.60
CA LYS A 675 2.91 35.73 7.14
C LYS A 675 3.11 36.56 5.87
N PHE A 676 2.05 36.83 5.10
CA PHE A 676 2.17 37.55 3.84
C PHE A 676 2.39 39.05 4.08
N ALA A 677 3.40 39.62 3.43
CA ALA A 677 3.82 41.02 3.64
C ALA A 677 2.92 42.04 2.90
N ASN A 678 2.19 41.59 1.89
CA ASN A 678 1.26 42.40 1.09
C ASN A 678 -0.16 42.50 1.70
N LEU A 679 -0.38 41.97 2.90
CA LEU A 679 -1.65 42.10 3.62
C LEU A 679 -1.56 43.22 4.66
N ASP A 680 -2.52 44.14 4.61
CA ASP A 680 -2.66 45.23 5.58
C ASP A 680 -3.06 44.72 6.98
N ARG A 681 -2.94 45.60 7.98
CA ARG A 681 -3.23 45.27 9.40
C ARG A 681 -4.64 44.72 9.59
N ARG A 682 -5.65 45.28 8.90
CA ARG A 682 -7.06 44.87 8.96
C ARG A 682 -7.27 43.54 8.23
N GLN A 683 -6.67 43.34 7.06
CA GLN A 683 -6.74 42.06 6.33
C GLN A 683 -6.23 40.91 7.21
N LYS A 684 -5.09 41.11 7.89
CA LYS A 684 -4.56 40.16 8.88
C LYS A 684 -5.45 40.03 10.11
N HIS A 685 -6.06 41.11 10.59
CA HIS A 685 -6.98 41.08 11.72
C HIS A 685 -8.22 40.23 11.43
N LEU A 686 -8.85 40.37 10.26
CA LEU A 686 -10.02 39.54 9.88
C LEU A 686 -9.66 38.06 9.78
N LEU A 687 -8.48 37.73 9.25
CA LEU A 687 -7.97 36.35 9.20
C LEU A 687 -7.73 35.78 10.60
N TYR A 688 -7.08 36.53 11.49
CA TYR A 688 -6.85 36.13 12.88
C TYR A 688 -8.17 35.94 13.65
N LEU A 689 -9.15 36.84 13.46
CA LEU A 689 -10.50 36.70 14.00
C LEU A 689 -11.24 35.47 13.46
N THR A 690 -11.05 35.13 12.19
CA THR A 690 -11.63 33.90 11.61
C THR A 690 -11.06 32.67 12.30
N ALA A 691 -9.73 32.60 12.48
CA ALA A 691 -9.11 31.50 13.21
C ALA A 691 -9.58 31.44 14.68
N ALA A 692 -9.68 32.59 15.35
CA ALA A 692 -10.17 32.70 16.72
C ALA A 692 -11.64 32.27 16.87
N TYR A 693 -12.48 32.54 15.86
CA TYR A 693 -13.88 32.10 15.81
C TYR A 693 -14.00 30.60 15.56
N MET A 694 -13.20 30.02 14.65
CA MET A 694 -13.17 28.58 14.43
C MET A 694 -12.82 27.80 15.71
N CYS A 695 -11.92 28.32 16.55
CA CYS A 695 -11.57 27.75 17.86
C CYS A 695 -12.75 27.61 18.85
N LEU A 696 -13.94 28.17 18.59
CA LEU A 696 -15.14 27.91 19.39
C LEU A 696 -15.81 26.56 19.06
N GLY A 697 -15.50 25.97 17.91
CA GLY A 697 -16.09 24.72 17.40
C GLY A 697 -15.06 23.64 17.05
N LEU A 698 -13.92 23.62 17.75
CA LEU A 698 -12.79 22.72 17.53
C LEU A 698 -12.39 21.97 18.80
#